data_AF-A0A9E0V8K9-F1
#
_entry.id   AF-A0A9E0V8K9-F1
#
_cell.length_a   1.000
_cell.length_b   1.000
_cell.length_c   1.000
_cell.angle_alpha   90.00
_cell.angle_beta   90.00
_cell.angle_gamma   90.00
#
_symmetry.space_group_name_H-M   'P 1'
#
loop_
_entity.id
_entity.type
_entity.pdbx_description
1 polymer ?
#
loop_
_entity_poly.entity_id
_entity_poly.type
_entity_poly.pdbx_seq_one_letter_code
_entity_poly.pdbx_strand_id
1 'polypeptide(L)'
;MGLYKSFLKLVLPGVLCASIVFGQQTNPVERQVSNPITDTPNIDPVSEEQSIKAPKRKNGSVREEGGDDEVVIYSENQTVEGEPGKRIVTHTGNVDVHYGIYRLQADKVVVYEAENRLVAEGSVVFDQGEDQRITGARGEWNYKTKLGKFVNSTGFTNQTNDGTVIYFTADQVERVSLNEIVITNGKFTACEDAVPKWSFTASEARVRQNDRLKLKNAKFKVRDITLVPLPYASISIKKEDRSSGFLTPTVGYSARKGLRLSGAYFQTLGRSADVTFRGDVYTSRGIGFGMDLRTRANSRSYFNFGFYAVKDRIFGPNADAAHPDQGGSIVYADGVQYFPNGFTAAADVRLTSNLAFRQVFSDGIQQIISPIEVSQVFVNKSWNNYTFNLLARSQVISIPNVRIKTKNLPSINFEKRPSELSFLKNVYFSFKTSLEGVSRREETDDRGLYLQQTGSGPVVTPALGQRFDIHPQIAVPFNFKYLSLTATAGTRVTYYSNSFDDFRRVVGRDFVRSYYEFELDARPVALARNFYGKNNAFRFRHVIEPYVTYRFINGVRNFNKIIRFDYADTETDTNEVEFGLINRFYTRRYTEAITEEAQKKLREDAAASRNPLAVQPYEIFTLTIRGKYFFDKTFGGALIPGQRNQIAPITALTFYTFGGIPRRFSPLNIDATYRPRKTIFANSRMDIGVRGDGLRALSATVGYDTRLLKIFQTFYYTRAVSLIPSLAQYADANGKEAGTLRGSQWSPSIFIGDRSRGLYGGTSLFFDFQNRRETKTSPLISSLFTIGYAYDCCSLALQYYTFNVGARRENRLVFSFKLNGIGAFGTEQFGQGLR
;
A
#
# COMPACT_ATOMS: atom_id res chain seq x y z
N MET A 1 -16.88 28.45 -34.84
CA MET A 1 -15.53 28.84 -34.36
C MET A 1 -15.51 29.96 -33.29
N GLY A 2 -16.55 30.82 -33.17
CA GLY A 2 -16.54 31.94 -32.20
C GLY A 2 -16.68 31.55 -30.72
N LEU A 3 -17.62 30.66 -30.37
CA LEU A 3 -17.93 30.27 -28.97
C LEU A 3 -16.73 29.65 -28.22
N TYR A 4 -15.82 28.96 -28.91
CA TYR A 4 -14.66 28.31 -28.30
C TYR A 4 -13.61 29.31 -27.78
N LYS A 5 -13.51 30.51 -28.40
CA LYS A 5 -12.57 31.56 -27.97
C LYS A 5 -13.06 32.35 -26.76
N SER A 6 -14.38 32.48 -26.56
CA SER A 6 -14.94 33.15 -25.38
C SER A 6 -14.82 32.29 -24.11
N PHE A 7 -15.01 30.96 -24.22
CA PHE A 7 -14.82 30.06 -23.08
C PHE A 7 -13.36 30.05 -22.60
N LEU A 8 -12.40 30.07 -23.53
CA LEU A 8 -10.96 30.06 -23.21
C LEU A 8 -10.49 31.36 -22.51
N LYS A 9 -11.12 32.51 -22.82
CA LYS A 9 -10.80 33.80 -22.17
C LYS A 9 -11.37 33.94 -20.75
N LEU A 10 -12.39 33.17 -20.36
CA LEU A 10 -12.90 33.15 -18.99
C LEU A 10 -12.10 32.19 -18.07
N VAL A 11 -11.65 31.06 -18.63
CA VAL A 11 -11.02 29.99 -17.83
C VAL A 11 -9.54 30.27 -17.52
N LEU A 12 -8.77 30.88 -18.44
CA LEU A 12 -7.34 31.14 -18.18
C LEU A 12 -7.08 32.14 -17.02
N PRO A 13 -7.83 33.25 -16.87
CA PRO A 13 -7.72 34.11 -15.70
C PRO A 13 -8.33 33.46 -14.45
N GLY A 14 -9.42 32.71 -14.60
CA GLY A 14 -10.10 32.04 -13.48
C GLY A 14 -9.25 31.00 -12.76
N VAL A 15 -8.34 30.33 -13.46
CA VAL A 15 -7.40 29.35 -12.85
C VAL A 15 -6.17 30.01 -12.21
N LEU A 16 -5.83 31.25 -12.59
CA LEU A 16 -4.71 32.01 -12.01
C LEU A 16 -5.13 33.01 -10.90
N CYS A 17 -6.39 33.44 -10.88
CA CYS A 17 -6.95 34.33 -9.85
C CYS A 17 -7.99 33.65 -8.94
N ALA A 18 -8.10 32.31 -8.96
CA ALA A 18 -8.85 31.58 -7.93
C ALA A 18 -8.23 31.90 -6.57
N SER A 19 -8.97 32.61 -5.71
CA SER A 19 -8.55 32.96 -4.35
C SER A 19 -8.22 31.66 -3.61
N ILE A 20 -6.94 31.39 -3.36
CA ILE A 20 -6.53 30.04 -2.97
C ILE A 20 -6.89 29.81 -1.50
N VAL A 21 -8.08 29.24 -1.29
CA VAL A 21 -8.60 28.82 0.02
C VAL A 21 -7.92 27.50 0.38
N PHE A 22 -6.78 27.54 1.05
CA PHE A 22 -6.13 26.32 1.53
C PHE A 22 -6.92 25.71 2.69
N GLY A 23 -7.41 24.48 2.50
CA GLY A 23 -8.17 23.70 3.48
C GLY A 23 -7.30 22.67 4.19
N GLN A 24 -6.22 23.11 4.85
CA GLN A 24 -5.18 22.20 5.29
C GLN A 24 -5.53 21.45 6.59
N GLN A 25 -5.76 20.14 6.50
CA GLN A 25 -5.36 19.13 7.51
C GLN A 25 -5.49 17.72 6.90
N THR A 26 -4.52 16.81 7.10
CA THR A 26 -4.77 15.36 6.90
C THR A 26 -3.97 14.48 7.89
N ASN A 27 -4.68 13.84 8.82
CA ASN A 27 -4.35 12.55 9.45
C ASN A 27 -5.56 12.08 10.29
N PRO A 28 -5.71 10.81 10.68
CA PRO A 28 -4.77 9.69 10.48
C PRO A 28 -4.83 9.11 9.05
N VAL A 29 -3.70 8.55 8.61
CA VAL A 29 -3.32 8.30 7.21
C VAL A 29 -3.15 9.61 6.40
N GLU A 30 -1.92 9.93 6.03
CA GLU A 30 -1.55 11.19 5.35
C GLU A 30 -2.14 11.24 3.92
N ARG A 31 -3.33 11.83 3.76
CA ARG A 31 -4.05 11.92 2.47
C ARG A 31 -3.48 13.04 1.57
N GLN A 32 -2.30 12.80 1.01
CA GLN A 32 -1.79 13.59 -0.12
C GLN A 32 -2.59 13.32 -1.41
N VAL A 33 -2.34 14.11 -2.44
CA VAL A 33 -2.90 13.97 -3.80
C VAL A 33 -2.18 12.81 -4.55
N SER A 34 -2.25 11.61 -3.97
CA SER A 34 -1.59 10.36 -4.40
C SER A 34 -2.00 9.97 -5.82
N ASN A 35 -1.11 9.48 -6.70
CA ASN A 35 -1.49 9.29 -8.11
C ASN A 35 -2.52 8.14 -8.24
N PRO A 36 -3.74 8.39 -8.76
CA PRO A 36 -4.83 7.40 -8.77
C PRO A 36 -4.53 6.14 -9.58
N ILE A 37 -3.55 6.21 -10.50
CA ILE A 37 -3.13 5.06 -11.31
C ILE A 37 -2.21 4.11 -10.49
N THR A 38 -1.49 4.64 -9.50
CA THR A 38 -0.41 3.91 -8.81
C THR A 38 -0.61 3.73 -7.32
N ASP A 39 -1.15 4.74 -6.65
CA ASP A 39 -1.53 4.70 -5.25
C ASP A 39 -3.00 4.26 -5.16
N THR A 40 -3.27 3.00 -5.48
CA THR A 40 -4.32 2.30 -4.72
C THR A 40 -3.90 2.40 -3.27
N PRO A 41 -4.71 2.98 -2.38
CA PRO A 41 -4.35 3.08 -0.98
C PRO A 41 -4.04 1.67 -0.48
N ASN A 42 -2.83 1.45 0.03
CA ASN A 42 -2.55 0.24 0.78
C ASN A 42 -3.46 0.33 2.01
N ILE A 43 -4.57 -0.39 1.98
CA ILE A 43 -5.48 -0.44 3.12
C ILE A 43 -4.77 -1.32 4.13
N ASP A 44 -3.97 -0.70 4.99
CA ASP A 44 -3.56 -1.32 6.24
C ASP A 44 -4.86 -1.84 6.89
N PRO A 45 -4.98 -3.17 7.14
CA PRO A 45 -6.09 -3.67 7.91
C PRO A 45 -5.99 -2.98 9.26
N VAL A 46 -7.01 -2.18 9.60
CA VAL A 46 -7.02 -1.22 10.72
C VAL A 46 -6.14 -1.72 11.85
N SER A 47 -4.90 -1.22 11.92
CA SER A 47 -4.01 -1.58 13.01
C SER A 47 -4.74 -1.17 14.27
N GLU A 48 -4.95 -2.11 15.21
CA GLU A 48 -5.53 -1.79 16.51
C GLU A 48 -4.86 -0.50 16.99
N GLU A 49 -5.68 0.51 17.27
CA GLU A 49 -5.16 1.79 17.70
C GLU A 49 -4.24 1.51 18.87
N GLN A 50 -2.95 1.77 18.69
CA GLN A 50 -2.07 1.95 19.82
C GLN A 50 -2.58 3.23 20.47
N SER A 51 -3.54 3.05 21.39
CA SER A 51 -4.07 4.11 22.22
C SER A 51 -2.85 4.77 22.81
N ILE A 52 -2.56 6.00 22.37
CA ILE A 52 -1.50 6.79 22.96
C ILE A 52 -2.03 7.07 24.37
N LYS A 53 -1.68 6.18 25.31
CA LYS A 53 -1.88 6.43 26.73
C LYS A 53 -1.11 7.70 26.96
N ALA A 54 -1.84 8.82 27.06
CA ALA A 54 -1.27 10.06 27.53
C ALA A 54 -0.44 9.72 28.77
N PRO A 55 0.84 10.17 28.85
CA PRO A 55 1.65 9.86 30.01
C PRO A 55 0.85 10.28 31.24
N LYS A 56 0.61 9.35 32.17
CA LYS A 56 -0.15 9.64 33.38
C LYS A 56 0.54 10.83 34.05
N ARG A 57 -0.06 12.02 33.91
CA ARG A 57 0.41 13.22 34.62
C ARG A 57 0.44 12.84 36.09
N LYS A 58 1.52 13.18 36.78
CA LYS A 58 1.44 13.24 38.24
C LYS A 58 0.41 14.31 38.53
N ASN A 59 -0.68 13.98 39.21
CA ASN A 59 -1.61 14.98 39.73
C ASN A 59 -0.83 15.84 40.74
N GLY A 60 -0.23 16.93 40.26
CA GLY A 60 0.14 18.04 41.11
C GLY A 60 -1.15 18.71 41.52
N SER A 61 -1.55 18.55 42.78
CA SER A 61 -2.77 19.16 43.30
C SER A 61 -2.59 20.66 43.41
N VAL A 62 -2.85 21.39 42.33
CA VAL A 62 -3.34 22.77 42.45
C VAL A 62 -4.70 22.65 43.14
N ARG A 63 -4.83 23.23 44.33
CA ARG A 63 -6.16 23.41 44.95
C ARG A 63 -6.87 24.50 44.16
N GLU A 64 -8.07 24.19 43.69
CA GLU A 64 -9.00 25.22 43.24
C GLU A 64 -9.41 26.03 44.48
N GLU A 65 -8.87 27.25 44.62
CA GLU A 65 -9.30 28.23 45.61
C GLU A 65 -10.15 29.29 44.89
N GLY A 66 -11.37 29.52 45.40
CA GLY A 66 -12.42 30.22 44.66
C GLY A 66 -13.19 29.29 43.72
N GLY A 67 -14.44 28.98 44.07
CA GLY A 67 -15.32 28.19 43.21
C GLY A 67 -15.73 28.93 41.93
N ASP A 68 -16.49 28.28 41.05
CA ASP A 68 -16.92 28.82 39.72
C ASP A 68 -17.75 30.14 39.78
N ASP A 69 -18.04 30.65 40.99
CA ASP A 69 -18.75 31.91 41.26
C ASP A 69 -18.01 32.91 42.17
N GLU A 70 -16.85 32.58 42.74
CA GLU A 70 -16.10 33.42 43.69
C GLU A 70 -14.72 33.81 43.16
N VAL A 71 -14.44 35.12 43.08
CA VAL A 71 -13.13 35.66 42.65
C VAL A 71 -12.25 35.87 43.88
N VAL A 72 -11.17 35.12 43.98
CA VAL A 72 -10.16 35.27 45.05
C VAL A 72 -8.99 36.07 44.50
N ILE A 73 -8.54 37.10 45.22
CA ILE A 73 -7.43 37.97 44.79
C ILE A 73 -6.39 38.07 45.91
N TYR A 74 -5.17 37.67 45.59
CA TYR A 74 -3.99 37.88 46.42
C TYR A 74 -3.20 39.08 45.88
N SER A 75 -2.80 40.00 46.75
CA SER A 75 -2.04 41.22 46.39
C SER A 75 -1.34 41.82 47.61
N GLU A 76 -0.19 42.46 47.42
CA GLU A 76 0.52 43.16 48.51
C GLU A 76 -0.24 44.40 49.02
N ASN A 77 -0.85 45.17 48.11
CA ASN A 77 -1.61 46.37 48.44
C ASN A 77 -2.96 46.37 47.72
N GLN A 78 -3.99 46.92 48.38
CA GLN A 78 -5.31 47.14 47.80
C GLN A 78 -5.84 48.54 48.15
N THR A 79 -6.46 49.21 47.18
CA THR A 79 -7.27 50.42 47.41
C THR A 79 -8.69 50.19 46.89
N VAL A 80 -9.69 50.70 47.61
CA VAL A 80 -11.11 50.48 47.32
C VAL A 80 -11.81 51.83 47.21
N GLU A 81 -12.48 52.08 46.09
CA GLU A 81 -13.27 53.29 45.84
C GLU A 81 -14.72 52.92 45.50
N GLY A 82 -15.70 53.65 46.04
CA GLY A 82 -17.13 53.45 45.75
C GLY A 82 -17.88 52.50 46.70
N GLU A 83 -19.19 52.38 46.47
CA GLU A 83 -20.11 51.56 47.28
C GLU A 83 -20.09 50.08 46.87
N PRO A 84 -20.37 49.13 47.79
CA PRO A 84 -20.45 47.69 47.50
C PRO A 84 -21.30 47.35 46.26
N GLY A 85 -20.78 46.53 45.35
CA GLY A 85 -21.44 46.21 44.07
C GLY A 85 -21.21 47.25 42.97
N LYS A 86 -20.59 48.39 43.29
CA LYS A 86 -20.07 49.38 42.34
C LYS A 86 -18.61 49.76 42.61
N ARG A 87 -17.89 48.97 43.42
CA ARG A 87 -16.52 49.29 43.82
C ARG A 87 -15.57 49.21 42.63
N ILE A 88 -14.61 50.12 42.63
CA ILE A 88 -13.37 50.03 41.85
C ILE A 88 -12.29 49.63 42.85
N VAL A 89 -11.74 48.43 42.72
CA VAL A 89 -10.70 47.91 43.60
C VAL A 89 -9.39 47.80 42.83
N THR A 90 -8.37 48.53 43.24
CA THR A 90 -7.03 48.45 42.62
C THR A 90 -6.10 47.65 43.51
N HIS A 91 -5.62 46.53 42.98
CA HIS A 91 -4.60 45.67 43.58
C HIS A 91 -3.25 45.94 42.93
N THR A 92 -2.18 46.01 43.73
CA THR A 92 -0.80 46.16 43.26
C THR A 92 0.17 45.30 44.06
N GLY A 93 1.29 44.93 43.41
CA GLY A 93 2.35 44.10 43.99
C GLY A 93 2.00 42.62 43.85
N ASN A 94 2.57 41.99 42.82
CA ASN A 94 2.49 40.56 42.53
C ASN A 94 1.08 39.98 42.63
N VAL A 95 0.12 40.61 41.95
CA VAL A 95 -1.30 40.26 42.05
C VAL A 95 -1.56 38.89 41.43
N ASP A 96 -2.26 38.01 42.14
CA ASP A 96 -2.64 36.67 41.69
C ASP A 96 -4.14 36.43 41.94
N VAL A 97 -4.91 36.40 40.86
CA VAL A 97 -6.37 36.26 40.85
C VAL A 97 -6.75 34.83 40.47
N HIS A 98 -7.62 34.19 41.25
CA HIS A 98 -8.16 32.85 41.01
C HIS A 98 -9.68 32.89 40.87
N TYR A 99 -10.23 32.14 39.92
CA TYR A 99 -11.67 32.01 39.66
C TYR A 99 -11.96 30.66 38.99
N GLY A 100 -12.27 29.64 39.78
CA GLY A 100 -12.40 28.26 39.29
C GLY A 100 -11.12 27.78 38.60
N ILE A 101 -11.20 27.35 37.33
CA ILE A 101 -10.04 26.91 36.54
C ILE A 101 -9.18 28.05 35.96
N TYR A 102 -9.54 29.32 36.22
CA TYR A 102 -8.86 30.50 35.68
C TYR A 102 -7.92 31.11 36.71
N ARG A 103 -6.68 31.41 36.27
CA ARG A 103 -5.71 32.15 37.07
C ARG A 103 -5.16 33.33 36.27
N LEU A 104 -5.11 34.51 36.87
CA LEU A 104 -4.63 35.75 36.25
C LEU A 104 -3.60 36.42 37.18
N GLN A 105 -2.34 36.46 36.75
CA GLN A 105 -1.25 37.12 37.45
C GLN A 105 -0.86 38.43 36.75
N ALA A 106 -0.54 39.48 37.50
CA ALA A 106 -0.07 40.77 36.95
C ALA A 106 0.62 41.65 38.01
N ASP A 107 1.32 42.70 37.56
CA ASP A 107 1.93 43.70 38.46
C ASP A 107 0.85 44.58 39.15
N LYS A 108 -0.25 44.84 38.43
CA LYS A 108 -1.44 45.59 38.88
C LYS A 108 -2.72 44.99 38.29
N VAL A 109 -3.79 44.92 39.08
CA VAL A 109 -5.14 44.56 38.60
C VAL A 109 -6.18 45.53 39.15
N VAL A 110 -7.06 46.04 38.28
CA VAL A 110 -8.22 46.87 38.67
C VAL A 110 -9.51 46.09 38.45
N VAL A 111 -10.28 45.88 39.52
CA VAL A 111 -11.60 45.26 39.54
C VAL A 111 -12.68 46.34 39.43
N TYR A 112 -13.60 46.20 38.48
CA TYR A 112 -14.81 47.00 38.36
C TYR A 112 -16.01 46.11 38.67
N GLU A 113 -16.52 46.16 39.91
CA GLU A 113 -17.56 45.23 40.39
C GLU A 113 -18.86 45.34 39.58
N ALA A 114 -19.34 46.56 39.33
CA ALA A 114 -20.59 46.81 38.59
C ALA A 114 -20.59 46.20 37.18
N GLU A 115 -19.41 46.06 36.58
CA GLU A 115 -19.23 45.56 35.22
C GLU A 115 -18.79 44.09 35.19
N ASN A 116 -18.47 43.50 36.35
CA ASN A 116 -17.77 42.20 36.48
C ASN A 116 -16.47 42.14 35.65
N ARG A 117 -15.74 43.25 35.55
CA ARG A 117 -14.57 43.43 34.67
C ARG A 117 -13.27 43.60 35.47
N LEU A 118 -12.22 42.93 35.03
CA LEU A 118 -10.85 43.03 35.52
C LEU A 118 -9.96 43.65 34.45
N VAL A 119 -9.05 44.54 34.84
CA VAL A 119 -8.00 45.12 33.99
C VAL A 119 -6.64 44.85 34.62
N ALA A 120 -5.88 43.94 34.03
CA ALA A 120 -4.52 43.59 34.42
C ALA A 120 -3.49 44.37 33.60
N GLU A 121 -2.49 44.94 34.26
CA GLU A 121 -1.42 45.75 33.65
C GLU A 121 -0.06 45.34 34.22
N GLY A 122 0.92 45.14 33.34
CA GLY A 122 2.26 44.68 33.71
C GLY A 122 2.33 43.15 33.91
N SER A 123 3.30 42.51 33.26
CA SER A 123 3.64 41.09 33.41
C SER A 123 2.44 40.12 33.38
N VAL A 124 1.44 40.38 32.53
CA VAL A 124 0.16 39.66 32.58
C VAL A 124 0.33 38.20 32.17
N VAL A 125 -0.09 37.26 33.03
CA VAL A 125 -0.16 35.82 32.74
C VAL A 125 -1.58 35.33 33.03
N PHE A 126 -2.24 34.75 32.03
CA PHE A 126 -3.58 34.19 32.14
C PHE A 126 -3.56 32.71 31.77
N ASP A 127 -3.91 31.87 32.73
CA ASP A 127 -4.01 30.41 32.59
C ASP A 127 -5.46 29.94 32.61
N GLN A 128 -5.79 28.95 31.79
CA GLN A 128 -7.03 28.18 31.85
C GLN A 128 -6.68 26.70 32.04
N GLY A 129 -6.69 26.24 33.30
CA GLY A 129 -6.21 24.91 33.68
C GLY A 129 -4.72 24.70 33.36
N GLU A 130 -4.31 23.44 33.17
CA GLU A 130 -2.90 23.09 32.84
C GLU A 130 -2.55 23.25 31.35
N ASP A 131 -3.52 23.49 30.46
CA ASP A 131 -3.37 23.22 29.02
C ASP A 131 -3.38 24.46 28.11
N GLN A 132 -3.65 25.66 28.64
CA GLN A 132 -3.70 26.91 27.86
C GLN A 132 -3.16 28.08 28.68
N ARG A 133 -2.17 28.80 28.14
CA ARG A 133 -1.59 30.03 28.70
C ARG A 133 -1.55 31.15 27.66
N ILE A 134 -1.93 32.35 28.09
CA ILE A 134 -1.76 33.60 27.37
C ILE A 134 -0.98 34.56 28.27
N THR A 135 0.12 35.12 27.80
CA THR A 135 0.84 36.21 28.47
C THR A 135 0.73 37.50 27.66
N GLY A 136 0.84 38.68 28.27
CA GLY A 136 0.80 39.95 27.54
C GLY A 136 1.15 41.18 28.39
N ALA A 137 1.11 42.36 27.77
CA ALA A 137 1.40 43.62 28.45
C ALA A 137 0.20 44.17 29.25
N ARG A 138 -1.02 43.91 28.74
CA ARG A 138 -2.29 44.34 29.33
C ARG A 138 -3.39 43.35 28.98
N GLY A 139 -4.27 43.05 29.92
CA GLY A 139 -5.41 42.15 29.76
C GLY A 139 -6.68 42.74 30.34
N GLU A 140 -7.78 42.73 29.59
CA GLU A 140 -9.11 43.03 30.08
C GLU A 140 -9.95 41.76 30.05
N TRP A 141 -10.56 41.38 31.17
CA TRP A 141 -11.32 40.14 31.29
C TRP A 141 -12.58 40.32 32.12
N ASN A 142 -13.71 39.87 31.61
CA ASN A 142 -14.98 39.84 32.33
C ASN A 142 -15.20 38.42 32.89
N TYR A 143 -15.07 38.25 34.20
CA TYR A 143 -15.02 36.93 34.83
C TYR A 143 -16.37 36.19 34.76
N LYS A 144 -17.51 36.90 34.84
CA LYS A 144 -18.84 36.28 34.71
C LYS A 144 -19.17 35.84 33.28
N THR A 145 -18.90 36.65 32.26
CA THR A 145 -19.14 36.28 30.85
C THR A 145 -18.02 35.42 30.25
N LYS A 146 -16.87 35.34 30.94
CA LYS A 146 -15.63 34.65 30.54
C LYS A 146 -15.04 35.19 29.22
N LEU A 147 -15.42 36.41 28.81
CA LEU A 147 -14.92 37.13 27.63
C LEU A 147 -13.77 38.07 28.00
N GLY A 148 -12.85 38.35 27.07
CA GLY A 148 -11.71 39.21 27.36
C GLY A 148 -10.78 39.45 26.18
N LYS A 149 -9.88 40.42 26.35
CA LYS A 149 -8.92 40.91 25.36
C LYS A 149 -7.55 41.11 25.99
N PHE A 150 -6.53 40.51 25.40
CA PHE A 150 -5.13 40.67 25.76
C PHE A 150 -4.40 41.42 24.65
N VAL A 151 -3.39 42.23 25.01
CA VAL A 151 -2.60 43.08 24.10
C VAL A 151 -1.11 42.71 24.20
N ASN A 152 -0.41 42.74 23.06
CA ASN A 152 0.98 42.30 22.90
C ASN A 152 1.17 40.89 23.48
N SER A 153 0.38 39.95 22.98
CA SER A 153 0.18 38.65 23.60
C SER A 153 1.04 37.55 22.99
N THR A 154 1.50 36.64 23.83
CA THR A 154 2.13 35.38 23.41
C THR A 154 1.47 34.22 24.15
N GLY A 155 1.52 33.01 23.60
CA GLY A 155 0.88 31.86 24.24
C GLY A 155 1.05 30.57 23.47
N PHE A 156 0.45 29.51 23.98
CA PHE A 156 0.44 28.20 23.35
C PHE A 156 -0.93 27.54 23.45
N THR A 157 -1.22 26.66 22.49
CA THR A 157 -2.43 25.83 22.46
C THR A 157 -2.22 24.52 23.22
N ASN A 158 -3.32 23.81 23.48
CA ASN A 158 -3.23 22.39 23.82
C ASN A 158 -2.58 21.58 22.68
N GLN A 159 -2.16 20.35 22.99
CA GLN A 159 -1.59 19.44 22.00
C GLN A 159 -2.58 19.14 20.86
N THR A 160 -2.11 19.21 19.63
CA THR A 160 -2.79 18.71 18.43
C THR A 160 -2.92 17.18 18.48
N ASN A 161 -3.70 16.61 17.56
CA ASN A 161 -3.95 15.16 17.48
C ASN A 161 -2.67 14.30 17.34
N ASP A 162 -1.56 14.88 16.87
CA ASP A 162 -0.25 14.21 16.77
C ASP A 162 0.71 14.53 17.96
N GLY A 163 0.20 15.19 19.01
CA GLY A 163 0.95 15.55 20.22
C GLY A 163 1.69 16.89 20.16
N THR A 164 1.61 17.62 19.05
CA THR A 164 2.37 18.86 18.81
C THR A 164 1.75 20.07 19.52
N VAL A 165 2.56 20.94 20.13
CA VAL A 165 2.10 22.23 20.68
C VAL A 165 2.27 23.33 19.63
N ILE A 166 1.26 24.18 19.44
CA ILE A 166 1.36 25.37 18.59
C ILE A 166 1.51 26.62 19.45
N TYR A 167 2.62 27.32 19.26
CA TYR A 167 2.93 28.62 19.86
C TYR A 167 2.44 29.76 18.99
N PHE A 168 2.06 30.88 19.61
CA PHE A 168 1.69 32.10 18.90
C PHE A 168 2.21 33.39 19.55
N THR A 169 2.32 34.44 18.74
CA THR A 169 2.56 35.83 19.16
C THR A 169 1.63 36.76 18.38
N ALA A 170 0.98 37.74 19.00
CA ALA A 170 -0.03 38.60 18.35
C ALA A 170 -0.15 39.98 19.01
N ASP A 171 -0.54 41.00 18.24
CA ASP A 171 -0.80 42.34 18.78
C ASP A 171 -2.02 42.34 19.72
N GLN A 172 -3.02 41.52 19.43
CA GLN A 172 -4.23 41.37 20.22
C GLN A 172 -4.80 39.96 20.13
N VAL A 173 -5.23 39.40 21.26
CA VAL A 173 -6.02 38.17 21.36
C VAL A 173 -7.32 38.48 22.08
N GLU A 174 -8.46 38.22 21.45
CA GLU A 174 -9.78 38.58 21.95
C GLU A 174 -10.76 37.40 21.89
N ARG A 175 -11.32 37.02 23.04
CA ARG A 175 -12.38 36.03 23.13
C ARG A 175 -13.73 36.72 22.98
N VAL A 176 -14.22 36.78 21.74
CA VAL A 176 -15.49 37.44 21.38
C VAL A 176 -16.74 36.62 21.76
N SER A 177 -16.58 35.31 21.99
CA SER A 177 -17.61 34.46 22.61
C SER A 177 -16.97 33.27 23.32
N LEU A 178 -17.74 32.51 24.09
CA LEU A 178 -17.25 31.29 24.74
C LEU A 178 -16.59 30.30 23.74
N ASN A 179 -17.01 30.30 22.47
CA ASN A 179 -16.54 29.36 21.44
C ASN A 179 -15.69 30.00 20.31
N GLU A 180 -15.52 31.33 20.28
CA GLU A 180 -14.77 32.03 19.22
C GLU A 180 -13.72 32.99 19.80
N ILE A 181 -12.48 32.81 19.37
CA ILE A 181 -11.33 33.67 19.69
C ILE A 181 -10.83 34.31 18.38
N VAL A 182 -10.54 35.60 18.41
CA VAL A 182 -10.00 36.39 17.32
C VAL A 182 -8.59 36.83 17.69
N ILE A 183 -7.62 36.57 16.82
CA ILE A 183 -6.22 36.92 17.00
C ILE A 183 -5.84 37.88 15.87
N THR A 184 -5.42 39.09 16.21
CA THR A 184 -5.05 40.16 15.26
C THR A 184 -3.54 40.18 15.09
N ASN A 185 -3.06 40.23 13.85
CA ASN A 185 -1.64 40.20 13.49
C ASN A 185 -0.84 39.04 14.12
N GLY A 186 -1.47 37.85 14.19
CA GLY A 186 -0.86 36.67 14.81
C GLY A 186 0.23 36.01 13.95
N LYS A 187 1.32 35.58 14.58
CA LYS A 187 2.34 34.63 14.09
C LYS A 187 2.14 33.30 14.81
N PHE A 188 2.16 32.17 14.09
CA PHE A 188 1.90 30.82 14.60
C PHE A 188 3.01 29.84 14.17
N THR A 189 3.46 28.96 15.05
CA THR A 189 4.50 27.93 14.75
C THR A 189 4.47 26.76 15.75
N ALA A 190 5.00 25.59 15.36
CA ALA A 190 5.32 24.49 16.29
C ALA A 190 6.80 24.46 16.71
N CYS A 191 7.63 25.40 16.23
CA CYS A 191 9.05 25.44 16.57
C CYS A 191 9.29 26.39 17.76
N GLU A 192 10.06 25.92 18.74
CA GLU A 192 10.46 26.69 19.94
C GLU A 192 11.63 27.67 19.66
N ASP A 193 12.26 27.62 18.48
CA ASP A 193 13.33 28.56 18.13
C ASP A 193 12.80 30.00 18.03
N ALA A 194 13.56 30.98 18.57
CA ALA A 194 13.23 32.40 18.46
C ALA A 194 13.04 32.89 17.01
N VAL A 195 13.82 32.33 16.07
CA VAL A 195 13.56 32.41 14.62
C VAL A 195 13.07 31.04 14.16
N PRO A 196 11.74 30.80 14.18
CA PRO A 196 11.20 29.46 13.96
C PRO A 196 11.45 29.01 12.53
N LYS A 197 11.78 27.72 12.34
CA LYS A 197 12.12 27.17 11.02
C LYS A 197 10.99 27.37 10.01
N TRP A 198 9.75 27.37 10.47
CA TRP A 198 8.56 27.76 9.73
C TRP A 198 7.61 28.57 10.61
N SER A 199 6.80 29.47 10.02
CA SER A 199 5.67 30.10 10.71
C SER A 199 4.58 30.55 9.74
N PHE A 200 3.36 30.72 10.22
CA PHE A 200 2.31 31.45 9.50
C PHE A 200 2.09 32.80 10.18
N THR A 201 2.04 33.91 9.43
CA THR A 201 1.56 35.20 9.95
C THR A 201 0.23 35.56 9.30
N ALA A 202 -0.79 36.00 10.03
CA ALA A 202 -2.10 36.39 9.51
C ALA A 202 -2.61 37.69 10.12
N SER A 203 -3.28 38.53 9.32
CA SER A 203 -3.86 39.81 9.81
C SER A 203 -5.03 39.61 10.78
N GLU A 204 -5.84 38.58 10.53
CA GLU A 204 -6.91 38.12 11.42
C GLU A 204 -6.92 36.59 11.40
N ALA A 205 -6.94 35.97 12.58
CA ALA A 205 -7.07 34.54 12.75
C ALA A 205 -8.24 34.25 13.72
N ARG A 206 -9.29 33.59 13.24
CA ARG A 206 -10.48 33.24 14.03
C ARG A 206 -10.49 31.76 14.36
N VAL A 207 -10.30 31.43 15.63
CA VAL A 207 -10.38 30.08 16.19
C VAL A 207 -11.82 29.84 16.65
N ARG A 208 -12.54 28.92 16.00
CA ARG A 208 -13.79 28.37 16.54
C ARG A 208 -13.53 27.01 17.17
N GLN A 209 -13.68 26.95 18.50
CA GLN A 209 -13.45 25.73 19.28
C GLN A 209 -14.28 24.57 18.71
N ASN A 210 -13.66 23.40 18.54
CA ASN A 210 -14.27 22.20 17.96
C ASN A 210 -14.87 22.36 16.54
N ASP A 211 -14.43 23.35 15.75
CA ASP A 211 -14.80 23.52 14.34
C ASP A 211 -13.58 23.81 13.45
N ARG A 212 -13.15 25.08 13.37
CA ARG A 212 -12.10 25.50 12.44
C ARG A 212 -11.37 26.78 12.85
N LEU A 213 -10.11 26.86 12.45
CA LEU A 213 -9.27 28.05 12.43
C LEU A 213 -9.34 28.68 11.04
N LYS A 214 -9.82 29.94 10.95
CA LYS A 214 -9.83 30.73 9.72
C LYS A 214 -8.72 31.78 9.78
N LEU A 215 -7.86 31.87 8.77
CA LEU A 215 -6.82 32.88 8.64
C LEU A 215 -7.13 33.80 7.46
N LYS A 216 -7.05 35.13 7.64
CA LYS A 216 -7.13 36.15 6.57
C LYS A 216 -5.77 36.79 6.29
N ASN A 217 -5.44 36.96 5.02
CA ASN A 217 -4.15 37.49 4.54
C ASN A 217 -2.96 36.77 5.19
N ALA A 218 -3.06 35.45 5.33
CA ALA A 218 -2.00 34.64 5.87
C ALA A 218 -0.77 34.64 4.95
N LYS A 219 0.40 34.46 5.53
CA LYS A 219 1.67 34.33 4.81
C LYS A 219 2.43 33.17 5.42
N PHE A 220 2.69 32.14 4.62
CA PHE A 220 3.59 31.06 5.03
C PHE A 220 5.03 31.55 4.92
N LYS A 221 5.78 31.46 6.02
CA LYS A 221 7.19 31.85 6.11
C LYS A 221 8.08 30.66 6.46
N VAL A 222 9.26 30.61 5.86
CA VAL A 222 10.37 29.75 6.29
C VAL A 222 11.46 30.67 6.85
N ARG A 223 11.78 30.50 8.13
CA ARG A 223 12.35 31.58 8.96
C ARG A 223 11.48 32.84 8.78
N ASP A 224 12.06 33.96 8.37
CA ASP A 224 11.32 35.21 8.11
C ASP A 224 11.02 35.47 6.61
N ILE A 225 11.46 34.59 5.71
CA ILE A 225 11.22 34.70 4.27
C ILE A 225 9.79 34.23 3.97
N THR A 226 8.96 35.09 3.39
CA THR A 226 7.61 34.74 2.95
C THR A 226 7.68 33.94 1.64
N LEU A 227 7.18 32.69 1.67
CA LEU A 227 7.15 31.81 0.50
C LEU A 227 5.79 31.81 -0.21
N VAL A 228 4.68 31.80 0.53
CA VAL A 228 3.34 31.70 -0.05
C VAL A 228 2.38 32.69 0.63
N PRO A 229 1.86 33.70 -0.08
CA PRO A 229 0.76 34.53 0.40
C PRO A 229 -0.58 33.82 0.19
N LEU A 230 -1.40 33.78 1.24
CA LEU A 230 -2.68 33.09 1.32
C LEU A 230 -3.77 34.13 1.65
N PRO A 231 -4.62 34.56 0.69
CA PRO A 231 -5.64 35.56 0.97
C PRO A 231 -6.62 35.07 2.05
N TYR A 232 -6.89 33.76 2.08
CA TYR A 232 -7.66 33.10 3.13
C TYR A 232 -7.24 31.64 3.26
N ALA A 233 -7.17 31.11 4.49
CA ALA A 233 -6.97 29.69 4.77
C ALA A 233 -7.95 29.22 5.85
N SER A 234 -8.35 27.95 5.81
CA SER A 234 -9.31 27.37 6.77
C SER A 234 -8.87 25.98 7.18
N ILE A 235 -8.32 25.86 8.39
CA ILE A 235 -7.80 24.63 8.99
C ILE A 235 -8.89 24.05 9.90
N SER A 236 -9.23 22.77 9.78
CA SER A 236 -10.11 22.14 10.77
C SER A 236 -9.35 21.92 12.07
N ILE A 237 -10.03 22.12 13.21
CA ILE A 237 -9.48 21.81 14.54
C ILE A 237 -10.42 20.89 15.32
N LYS A 238 -11.19 20.08 14.60
CA LYS A 238 -12.01 19.01 15.17
C LYS A 238 -11.11 17.85 15.60
N LYS A 239 -11.37 17.31 16.78
CA LYS A 239 -10.60 16.22 17.36
C LYS A 239 -10.57 14.97 16.45
N GLU A 240 -11.72 14.57 15.89
CA GLU A 240 -11.84 13.30 15.15
C GLU A 240 -12.88 13.36 14.00
N ASP A 241 -12.82 14.35 13.09
CA ASP A 241 -13.78 14.38 11.97
C ASP A 241 -13.15 14.78 10.63
N ARG A 242 -13.65 14.16 9.57
CA ARG A 242 -13.26 14.45 8.18
C ARG A 242 -13.90 15.78 7.78
N SER A 243 -13.10 16.73 7.30
CA SER A 243 -13.60 18.08 6.94
C SER A 243 -13.46 18.35 5.44
N SER A 244 -14.50 18.87 4.78
CA SER A 244 -14.42 19.31 3.39
C SER A 244 -13.48 20.50 3.22
N GLY A 245 -12.67 20.52 2.15
CA GLY A 245 -11.68 21.56 1.89
C GLY A 245 -10.69 21.20 0.78
N PHE A 246 -9.87 22.16 0.34
CA PHE A 246 -8.79 21.91 -0.60
C PHE A 246 -7.61 21.21 0.08
N LEU A 247 -7.23 20.04 -0.44
CA LEU A 247 -6.04 19.31 -0.01
C LEU A 247 -4.76 20.06 -0.41
N THR A 248 -3.68 19.81 0.33
CA THR A 248 -2.37 20.38 0.04
C THR A 248 -1.95 20.06 -1.40
N PRO A 249 -1.66 21.07 -2.25
CA PRO A 249 -1.24 20.82 -3.61
C PRO A 249 0.16 20.21 -3.64
N THR A 250 0.44 19.43 -4.67
CA THR A 250 1.71 18.72 -4.82
C THR A 250 2.40 19.17 -6.10
N VAL A 251 3.67 19.57 -5.98
CA VAL A 251 4.51 19.99 -7.09
C VAL A 251 5.56 18.91 -7.35
N GLY A 252 5.88 18.68 -8.63
CA GLY A 252 6.98 17.81 -9.03
C GLY A 252 7.48 18.19 -10.42
N TYR A 253 8.73 17.84 -10.74
CA TYR A 253 9.29 18.08 -12.07
C TYR A 253 9.75 16.79 -12.72
N SER A 254 9.53 16.65 -14.02
CA SER A 254 10.08 15.56 -14.83
C SER A 254 10.39 15.99 -16.26
N ALA A 255 11.41 15.38 -16.86
CA ALA A 255 11.81 15.70 -18.25
C ALA A 255 10.73 15.38 -19.31
N ARG A 256 9.73 14.53 -19.01
CA ARG A 256 8.66 14.15 -19.96
C ARG A 256 7.30 14.80 -19.72
N LYS A 257 6.97 15.19 -18.48
CA LYS A 257 5.71 15.88 -18.14
C LYS A 257 5.89 17.40 -17.95
N GLY A 258 7.14 17.86 -17.81
CA GLY A 258 7.47 19.22 -17.42
C GLY A 258 7.30 19.44 -15.92
N LEU A 259 6.91 20.66 -15.54
CA LEU A 259 6.41 20.95 -14.21
C LEU A 259 5.01 20.35 -14.08
N ARG A 260 4.79 19.61 -12.98
CA ARG A 260 3.49 19.11 -12.56
C ARG A 260 2.99 19.96 -11.39
N LEU A 261 1.79 20.49 -11.52
CA LEU A 261 1.03 21.07 -10.42
C LEU A 261 -0.25 20.25 -10.24
N SER A 262 -0.43 19.63 -9.08
CA SER A 262 -1.62 18.85 -8.73
C SER A 262 -2.34 19.50 -7.55
N GLY A 263 -3.66 19.65 -7.68
CA GLY A 263 -4.53 20.13 -6.60
C GLY A 263 -5.77 19.23 -6.48
N ALA A 264 -6.38 19.22 -5.30
CA ALA A 264 -7.60 18.46 -5.07
C ALA A 264 -8.54 19.14 -4.07
N TYR A 265 -9.84 18.92 -4.24
CA TYR A 265 -10.88 19.33 -3.31
C TYR A 265 -11.55 18.09 -2.72
N PHE A 266 -11.47 17.96 -1.40
CA PHE A 266 -12.08 16.88 -0.63
C PHE A 266 -13.45 17.32 -0.10
N GLN A 267 -14.46 16.47 -0.25
CA GLN A 267 -15.83 16.72 0.18
C GLN A 267 -16.36 15.52 0.97
N THR A 268 -16.75 15.76 2.21
CA THR A 268 -17.53 14.79 2.98
C THR A 268 -18.96 14.70 2.48
N LEU A 269 -19.49 13.47 2.46
CA LEU A 269 -20.87 13.14 2.08
C LEU A 269 -21.61 12.52 3.29
N GLY A 270 -21.27 12.99 4.50
CA GLY A 270 -21.66 12.40 5.78
C GLY A 270 -20.57 11.54 6.42
N ARG A 271 -20.91 10.84 7.51
CA ARG A 271 -19.95 10.07 8.33
C ARG A 271 -19.29 8.91 7.58
N SER A 272 -20.01 8.28 6.65
CA SER A 272 -19.60 7.04 5.97
C SER A 272 -19.05 7.22 4.55
N ALA A 273 -19.07 8.43 3.96
CA ALA A 273 -18.65 8.63 2.57
C ALA A 273 -17.88 9.94 2.34
N ASP A 274 -16.90 9.94 1.43
CA ASP A 274 -16.28 11.15 0.88
C ASP A 274 -16.06 11.03 -0.63
N VAL A 275 -16.03 12.18 -1.31
CA VAL A 275 -15.56 12.31 -2.69
C VAL A 275 -14.41 13.31 -2.74
N THR A 276 -13.38 13.00 -3.52
CA THR A 276 -12.23 13.89 -3.75
C THR A 276 -12.14 14.20 -5.24
N PHE A 277 -12.22 15.47 -5.63
CA PHE A 277 -12.01 15.91 -7.01
C PHE A 277 -10.57 16.34 -7.19
N ARG A 278 -9.95 16.02 -8.34
CA ARG A 278 -8.55 16.30 -8.65
C ARG A 278 -8.40 17.07 -9.95
N GLY A 279 -7.47 18.02 -9.98
CA GLY A 279 -6.93 18.63 -11.19
C GLY A 279 -5.39 18.52 -11.22
N ASP A 280 -4.85 18.04 -12.33
CA ASP A 280 -3.42 17.94 -12.61
C ASP A 280 -3.08 18.82 -13.83
N VAL A 281 -2.03 19.64 -13.74
CA VAL A 281 -1.48 20.41 -14.87
C VAL A 281 -0.06 19.90 -15.12
N TYR A 282 0.22 19.50 -16.36
CA TYR A 282 1.52 19.03 -16.84
C TYR A 282 2.03 20.00 -17.92
N THR A 283 2.99 20.88 -17.61
CA THR A 283 3.34 22.02 -18.49
C THR A 283 3.92 21.63 -19.85
N SER A 284 4.41 20.40 -20.02
CA SER A 284 4.89 19.89 -21.31
C SER A 284 3.93 18.91 -22.00
N ARG A 285 2.70 18.74 -21.47
CA ARG A 285 1.72 17.74 -21.93
C ARG A 285 0.29 18.30 -21.99
N GLY A 286 -0.34 18.53 -20.84
CA GLY A 286 -1.74 18.93 -20.81
C GLY A 286 -2.38 18.87 -19.43
N ILE A 287 -3.68 18.57 -19.38
CA ILE A 287 -4.50 18.66 -18.17
C ILE A 287 -5.10 17.29 -17.84
N GLY A 288 -4.93 16.89 -16.58
CA GLY A 288 -5.60 15.75 -15.97
C GLY A 288 -6.73 16.18 -15.03
N PHE A 289 -7.77 15.36 -14.95
CA PHE A 289 -8.87 15.53 -14.00
C PHE A 289 -9.33 14.17 -13.47
N GLY A 290 -9.78 14.13 -12.22
CA GLY A 290 -10.24 12.90 -11.61
C GLY A 290 -11.19 13.08 -10.44
N MET A 291 -11.77 11.96 -10.02
CA MET A 291 -12.70 11.86 -8.90
C MET A 291 -12.47 10.54 -8.17
N ASP A 292 -12.34 10.60 -6.84
CA ASP A 292 -12.19 9.46 -5.93
C ASP A 292 -13.35 9.44 -4.92
N LEU A 293 -14.31 8.53 -5.07
CA LEU A 293 -15.37 8.25 -4.09
C LEU A 293 -14.91 7.13 -3.15
N ARG A 294 -14.97 7.34 -1.83
CA ARG A 294 -14.75 6.27 -0.84
C ARG A 294 -15.94 6.19 0.10
N THR A 295 -16.42 4.97 0.31
CA THR A 295 -17.56 4.66 1.21
C THR A 295 -17.16 3.60 2.24
N ARG A 296 -17.76 3.66 3.43
CA ARG A 296 -17.56 2.75 4.56
C ARG A 296 -18.93 2.42 5.14
N ALA A 297 -19.52 1.31 4.69
CA ALA A 297 -20.85 0.90 5.12
C ALA A 297 -20.85 0.37 6.57
N ASN A 298 -19.74 -0.24 7.01
CA ASN A 298 -19.44 -0.59 8.40
C ASN A 298 -17.92 -0.78 8.57
N SER A 299 -17.46 -1.31 9.71
CA SER A 299 -16.04 -1.54 10.00
C SER A 299 -15.36 -2.60 9.12
N ARG A 300 -16.13 -3.42 8.39
CA ARG A 300 -15.63 -4.48 7.48
C ARG A 300 -16.02 -4.24 6.02
N SER A 301 -17.16 -3.61 5.76
CA SER A 301 -17.66 -3.35 4.41
C SER A 301 -17.28 -1.95 3.91
N TYR A 302 -16.66 -1.88 2.74
CA TYR A 302 -16.28 -0.64 2.06
C TYR A 302 -16.41 -0.76 0.55
N PHE A 303 -16.59 0.37 -0.13
CA PHE A 303 -16.51 0.46 -1.58
C PHE A 303 -15.86 1.79 -1.97
N ASN A 304 -14.80 1.71 -2.76
CA ASN A 304 -14.08 2.81 -3.35
C ASN A 304 -14.30 2.76 -4.87
N PHE A 305 -14.50 3.91 -5.48
CA PHE A 305 -14.62 4.07 -6.92
C PHE A 305 -13.80 5.29 -7.33
N GLY A 306 -13.06 5.18 -8.42
CA GLY A 306 -12.34 6.31 -8.95
C GLY A 306 -12.25 6.35 -10.46
N PHE A 307 -12.09 7.56 -10.95
CA PHE A 307 -11.94 7.89 -12.35
C PHE A 307 -10.83 8.92 -12.49
N TYR A 308 -9.97 8.74 -13.47
CA TYR A 308 -8.95 9.73 -13.82
C TYR A 308 -8.74 9.76 -15.33
N ALA A 309 -8.68 10.95 -15.91
CA ALA A 309 -8.43 11.15 -17.33
C ALA A 309 -7.43 12.27 -17.57
N VAL A 310 -6.65 12.15 -18.63
CA VAL A 310 -5.73 13.19 -19.10
C VAL A 310 -5.99 13.48 -20.56
N LYS A 311 -6.25 14.76 -20.87
CA LYS A 311 -6.15 15.26 -22.23
C LYS A 311 -4.72 15.76 -22.46
N ASP A 312 -3.96 14.96 -23.17
CA ASP A 312 -2.58 15.25 -23.57
C ASP A 312 -2.55 16.24 -24.75
N ARG A 313 -1.37 16.81 -25.01
CA ARG A 313 -1.10 17.81 -26.06
C ARG A 313 -1.99 19.07 -26.01
N ILE A 314 -2.38 19.51 -24.81
CA ILE A 314 -2.90 20.87 -24.58
C ILE A 314 -1.73 21.87 -24.43
N PHE A 315 -0.59 21.41 -23.91
CA PHE A 315 0.63 22.21 -23.72
C PHE A 315 1.84 21.51 -24.36
N GLY A 316 2.84 22.30 -24.76
CA GLY A 316 4.01 21.80 -25.51
C GLY A 316 3.71 21.63 -27.00
N PRO A 317 4.48 20.80 -27.73
CA PRO A 317 4.24 20.52 -29.14
C PRO A 317 2.86 19.91 -29.40
N ASN A 318 2.25 20.31 -30.53
CA ASN A 318 1.02 19.70 -31.03
C ASN A 318 1.23 18.21 -31.34
N ALA A 319 0.12 17.46 -31.46
CA ALA A 319 0.18 16.04 -31.78
C ALA A 319 0.74 15.81 -33.21
N ASP A 320 1.86 15.11 -33.30
CA ASP A 320 2.50 14.69 -34.56
C ASP A 320 3.14 13.28 -34.39
N ALA A 321 3.87 12.79 -35.40
CA ALA A 321 4.49 11.46 -35.37
C ALA A 321 5.62 11.31 -34.33
N ALA A 322 6.34 12.39 -34.01
CA ALA A 322 7.34 12.44 -32.94
C ALA A 322 6.72 12.73 -31.56
N HIS A 323 5.55 13.38 -31.55
CA HIS A 323 4.83 13.85 -30.37
C HIS A 323 3.38 13.31 -30.33
N PRO A 324 3.14 11.99 -30.34
CA PRO A 324 1.77 11.47 -30.37
C PRO A 324 0.95 11.92 -29.16
N ASP A 325 -0.38 12.01 -29.34
CA ASP A 325 -1.35 12.11 -28.24
C ASP A 325 -1.35 10.76 -27.50
N GLN A 326 -0.94 10.78 -26.23
CA GLN A 326 -0.91 9.61 -25.36
C GLN A 326 -1.93 9.76 -24.21
N GLY A 327 -2.90 10.64 -24.38
CA GLY A 327 -4.02 10.86 -23.46
C GLY A 327 -4.90 9.63 -23.33
N GLY A 328 -5.82 9.69 -22.37
CA GLY A 328 -6.64 8.55 -22.02
C GLY A 328 -7.35 8.71 -20.69
N SER A 329 -7.92 7.61 -20.22
CA SER A 329 -8.62 7.53 -18.94
C SER A 329 -8.44 6.16 -18.29
N ILE A 330 -8.72 6.12 -16.99
CA ILE A 330 -8.83 4.92 -16.19
C ILE A 330 -10.08 5.03 -15.32
N VAL A 331 -10.84 3.93 -15.24
CA VAL A 331 -11.85 3.71 -14.21
C VAL A 331 -11.32 2.58 -13.32
N TYR A 332 -11.42 2.75 -12.00
CA TYR A 332 -11.12 1.70 -11.03
C TYR A 332 -12.19 1.65 -9.95
N ALA A 333 -12.39 0.47 -9.39
CA ALA A 333 -13.26 0.27 -8.24
C ALA A 333 -12.74 -0.90 -7.41
N ASP A 334 -12.60 -0.69 -6.10
CA ASP A 334 -12.19 -1.71 -5.15
C ASP A 334 -13.13 -1.71 -3.94
N GLY A 335 -13.54 -2.87 -3.48
CA GLY A 335 -14.51 -2.95 -2.39
C GLY A 335 -14.78 -4.36 -1.89
N VAL A 336 -15.25 -4.46 -0.66
CA VAL A 336 -15.74 -5.67 -0.02
C VAL A 336 -17.04 -5.35 0.69
N GLN A 337 -18.08 -6.16 0.48
CA GLN A 337 -19.37 -6.04 1.15
C GLN A 337 -19.76 -7.39 1.76
N TYR A 338 -19.83 -7.43 3.09
CA TYR A 338 -20.42 -8.54 3.84
C TYR A 338 -21.94 -8.33 3.94
N PHE A 339 -22.73 -9.32 3.56
CA PHE A 339 -24.19 -9.29 3.63
C PHE A 339 -24.71 -10.09 4.85
N PRO A 340 -25.84 -9.69 5.48
CA PRO A 340 -26.37 -10.38 6.66
C PRO A 340 -26.70 -11.87 6.45
N ASN A 341 -26.98 -12.27 5.20
CA ASN A 341 -27.28 -13.65 4.80
C ASN A 341 -26.02 -14.51 4.57
N GLY A 342 -24.83 -14.03 4.93
CA GLY A 342 -23.55 -14.75 4.84
C GLY A 342 -22.86 -14.69 3.48
N PHE A 343 -23.43 -13.99 2.49
CA PHE A 343 -22.70 -13.69 1.25
C PHE A 343 -21.63 -12.62 1.50
N THR A 344 -20.52 -12.73 0.77
CA THR A 344 -19.52 -11.67 0.64
C THR A 344 -19.39 -11.33 -0.84
N ALA A 345 -19.50 -10.05 -1.20
CA ALA A 345 -19.11 -9.56 -2.51
C ALA A 345 -17.77 -8.84 -2.41
N ALA A 346 -16.93 -8.97 -3.42
CA ALA A 346 -15.75 -8.14 -3.57
C ALA A 346 -15.52 -7.75 -5.03
N ALA A 347 -14.92 -6.58 -5.23
CA ALA A 347 -14.55 -6.03 -6.52
C ALA A 347 -13.09 -5.56 -6.47
N ASP A 348 -12.36 -5.84 -7.54
CA ASP A 348 -11.08 -5.23 -7.91
C ASP A 348 -11.11 -5.04 -9.42
N VAL A 349 -11.55 -3.86 -9.85
CA VAL A 349 -11.77 -3.49 -11.24
C VAL A 349 -10.80 -2.39 -11.61
N ARG A 350 -10.14 -2.55 -12.76
CA ARG A 350 -9.26 -1.57 -13.38
C ARG A 350 -9.42 -1.64 -14.89
N LEU A 351 -9.90 -0.54 -15.47
CA LEU A 351 -10.23 -0.40 -16.88
C LEU A 351 -9.49 0.81 -17.45
N THR A 352 -8.31 0.58 -18.01
CA THR A 352 -7.50 1.60 -18.66
C THR A 352 -7.81 1.73 -20.15
N SER A 353 -7.94 2.96 -20.66
CA SER A 353 -8.33 3.22 -22.07
C SER A 353 -7.32 2.71 -23.09
N ASN A 354 -6.01 2.84 -22.80
CA ASN A 354 -4.93 2.37 -23.66
C ASN A 354 -3.61 2.22 -22.87
N LEU A 355 -2.67 1.43 -23.40
CA LEU A 355 -1.39 1.14 -22.75
C LEU A 355 -0.48 2.39 -22.66
N ALA A 356 -0.49 3.26 -23.68
CA ALA A 356 0.37 4.44 -23.74
C ALA A 356 0.06 5.42 -22.59
N PHE A 357 -1.23 5.67 -22.34
CA PHE A 357 -1.71 6.45 -21.20
C PHE A 357 -1.18 5.88 -19.87
N ARG A 358 -1.27 4.56 -19.67
CA ARG A 358 -0.73 3.90 -18.46
C ARG A 358 0.77 4.15 -18.33
N GLN A 359 1.54 3.92 -19.40
CA GLN A 359 3.00 4.05 -19.40
C GLN A 359 3.48 5.51 -19.21
N VAL A 360 2.73 6.49 -19.70
CA VAL A 360 3.06 7.91 -19.60
C VAL A 360 2.60 8.54 -18.30
N PHE A 361 1.37 8.27 -17.84
CA PHE A 361 0.76 9.03 -16.75
C PHE A 361 0.84 8.35 -15.37
N SER A 362 1.08 7.04 -15.30
CA SER A 362 1.51 6.39 -14.04
C SER A 362 2.82 7.01 -13.52
N ASP A 363 3.03 6.99 -12.20
CA ASP A 363 4.29 7.42 -11.57
C ASP A 363 5.13 6.27 -11.00
N GLY A 364 4.56 5.07 -10.89
CA GLY A 364 5.20 3.85 -10.38
C GLY A 364 5.65 2.92 -11.51
N ILE A 365 6.89 2.41 -11.41
CA ILE A 365 7.48 1.51 -12.42
C ILE A 365 6.60 0.28 -12.65
N GLN A 366 6.07 -0.33 -11.60
CA GLN A 366 5.34 -1.59 -11.71
C GLN A 366 4.07 -1.47 -12.59
N GLN A 367 3.37 -0.34 -12.52
CA GLN A 367 2.20 -0.06 -13.37
C GLN A 367 2.59 0.29 -14.82
N ILE A 368 3.77 0.91 -15.02
CA ILE A 368 4.34 1.22 -16.35
C ILE A 368 4.76 -0.08 -17.06
N ILE A 369 5.43 -1.00 -16.35
CA ILE A 369 6.00 -2.21 -16.95
C ILE A 369 5.09 -3.44 -16.89
N SER A 370 4.06 -3.47 -16.04
CA SER A 370 3.15 -4.61 -15.97
C SER A 370 2.52 -4.83 -17.36
N PRO A 371 2.66 -6.01 -17.97
CA PRO A 371 1.93 -6.34 -19.18
C PRO A 371 0.48 -6.75 -18.88
N ILE A 372 0.15 -7.07 -17.61
CA ILE A 372 -1.13 -7.66 -17.22
C ILE A 372 -2.00 -6.63 -16.50
N GLU A 373 -3.28 -6.59 -16.88
CA GLU A 373 -4.36 -5.88 -16.21
C GLU A 373 -5.51 -6.87 -15.97
N VAL A 374 -5.96 -7.00 -14.72
CA VAL A 374 -7.08 -7.87 -14.33
C VAL A 374 -8.18 -6.99 -13.76
N SER A 375 -9.41 -7.26 -14.16
CA SER A 375 -10.62 -6.77 -13.50
C SER A 375 -11.44 -7.98 -13.07
N GLN A 376 -11.86 -8.02 -11.82
CA GLN A 376 -12.70 -9.08 -11.27
C GLN A 376 -13.73 -8.54 -10.28
N VAL A 377 -14.93 -9.12 -10.32
CA VAL A 377 -15.97 -8.97 -9.30
C VAL A 377 -16.44 -10.36 -8.96
N PHE A 378 -16.55 -10.69 -7.67
CA PHE A 378 -17.12 -11.96 -7.24
C PHE A 378 -18.12 -11.79 -6.09
N VAL A 379 -19.03 -12.74 -5.99
CA VAL A 379 -20.01 -12.88 -4.91
C VAL A 379 -19.97 -14.33 -4.46
N ASN A 380 -19.46 -14.57 -3.25
CA ASN A 380 -19.30 -15.92 -2.71
C ASN A 380 -20.06 -16.12 -1.39
N LYS A 381 -20.41 -17.37 -1.11
CA LYS A 381 -20.90 -17.82 0.19
C LYS A 381 -20.42 -19.25 0.44
N SER A 382 -19.92 -19.52 1.64
CA SER A 382 -19.69 -20.89 2.11
C SER A 382 -20.69 -21.22 3.22
N TRP A 383 -21.21 -22.45 3.23
CA TRP A 383 -22.05 -22.97 4.30
C TRP A 383 -21.80 -24.46 4.46
N ASN A 384 -21.58 -24.92 5.70
CA ASN A 384 -21.15 -26.28 5.99
C ASN A 384 -19.95 -26.67 5.10
N ASN A 385 -20.12 -27.70 4.26
CA ASN A 385 -19.10 -28.19 3.35
C ASN A 385 -19.25 -27.66 1.91
N TYR A 386 -20.16 -26.72 1.64
CA TYR A 386 -20.45 -26.19 0.30
C TYR A 386 -19.95 -24.76 0.13
N THR A 387 -19.48 -24.43 -1.08
CA THR A 387 -19.22 -23.06 -1.52
C THR A 387 -20.00 -22.79 -2.81
N PHE A 388 -20.67 -21.63 -2.88
CA PHE A 388 -21.13 -21.03 -4.13
C PHE A 388 -20.33 -19.76 -4.41
N ASN A 389 -19.96 -19.54 -5.66
CA ASN A 389 -19.23 -18.36 -6.10
C ASN A 389 -19.67 -17.94 -7.51
N LEU A 390 -20.28 -16.77 -7.62
CA LEU A 390 -20.45 -16.06 -8.89
C LEU A 390 -19.22 -15.18 -9.14
N LEU A 391 -18.59 -15.29 -10.31
CA LEU A 391 -17.41 -14.52 -10.73
C LEU A 391 -17.67 -13.84 -12.07
N ALA A 392 -17.14 -12.62 -12.19
CA ALA A 392 -17.09 -11.80 -13.38
C ALA A 392 -15.64 -11.35 -13.57
N ARG A 393 -14.87 -11.99 -14.45
CA ARG A 393 -13.45 -11.70 -14.67
C ARG A 393 -13.15 -11.31 -16.10
N SER A 394 -12.31 -10.29 -16.28
CA SER A 394 -11.67 -9.91 -17.53
C SER A 394 -10.18 -9.71 -17.29
N GLN A 395 -9.34 -10.24 -18.18
CA GLN A 395 -7.89 -10.10 -18.10
C GLN A 395 -7.35 -9.64 -19.47
N VAL A 396 -6.43 -8.67 -19.45
CA VAL A 396 -5.73 -8.17 -20.63
C VAL A 396 -4.24 -8.35 -20.42
N ILE A 397 -3.59 -9.06 -21.34
CA ILE A 397 -2.14 -9.22 -21.40
C ILE A 397 -1.65 -8.47 -22.64
N SER A 398 -0.90 -7.39 -22.45
CA SER A 398 -0.28 -6.60 -23.51
C SER A 398 1.21 -6.93 -23.59
N ILE A 399 1.61 -7.63 -24.65
CA ILE A 399 3.01 -7.88 -25.01
C ILE A 399 3.31 -7.22 -26.38
N PRO A 400 4.58 -7.11 -26.80
CA PRO A 400 4.89 -6.58 -28.12
C PRO A 400 4.08 -7.29 -29.22
N ASN A 401 3.56 -6.52 -30.17
CA ASN A 401 2.72 -6.95 -31.28
C ASN A 401 1.32 -7.55 -30.95
N VAL A 402 1.01 -7.98 -29.72
CA VAL A 402 -0.29 -8.61 -29.42
C VAL A 402 -0.85 -8.30 -28.03
N ARG A 403 -2.16 -8.03 -28.00
CA ARG A 403 -2.98 -7.87 -26.80
C ARG A 403 -3.94 -9.05 -26.68
N ILE A 404 -3.74 -9.90 -25.67
CA ILE A 404 -4.57 -11.08 -25.39
C ILE A 404 -5.61 -10.69 -24.34
N LYS A 405 -6.89 -10.68 -24.72
CA LYS A 405 -8.02 -10.42 -23.82
C LYS A 405 -8.75 -11.73 -23.54
N THR A 406 -8.81 -12.15 -22.28
CA THR A 406 -9.64 -13.29 -21.83
C THR A 406 -10.75 -12.83 -20.89
N LYS A 407 -11.88 -13.52 -20.91
CA LYS A 407 -13.04 -13.27 -20.03
C LYS A 407 -13.63 -14.57 -19.51
N ASN A 408 -14.05 -14.55 -18.26
CA ASN A 408 -14.92 -15.54 -17.62
C ASN A 408 -16.10 -14.74 -17.02
N LEU A 409 -17.17 -14.55 -17.79
CA LEU A 409 -18.29 -13.65 -17.47
C LEU A 409 -19.60 -14.15 -18.14
N PRO A 410 -20.61 -14.59 -17.36
CA PRO A 410 -20.53 -14.96 -15.94
C PRO A 410 -19.73 -16.26 -15.75
N SER A 411 -19.21 -16.50 -14.56
CA SER A 411 -18.68 -17.79 -14.10
C SER A 411 -19.41 -18.18 -12.82
N ILE A 412 -20.19 -19.25 -12.86
CA ILE A 412 -21.00 -19.75 -11.74
C ILE A 412 -20.35 -21.02 -11.24
N ASN A 413 -19.73 -20.96 -10.07
CA ASN A 413 -18.99 -22.07 -9.47
C ASN A 413 -19.76 -22.61 -8.25
N PHE A 414 -19.92 -23.92 -8.16
CA PHE A 414 -20.47 -24.61 -7.01
C PHE A 414 -19.58 -25.80 -6.64
N GLU A 415 -19.19 -25.90 -5.37
CA GLU A 415 -18.27 -26.94 -4.90
C GLU A 415 -18.70 -27.51 -3.55
N LYS A 416 -18.37 -28.80 -3.33
CA LYS A 416 -18.38 -29.46 -2.03
C LYS A 416 -16.94 -29.77 -1.63
N ARG A 417 -16.50 -29.24 -0.49
CA ARG A 417 -15.21 -29.53 0.14
C ARG A 417 -15.14 -31.00 0.59
N PRO A 418 -13.93 -31.62 0.59
CA PRO A 418 -13.75 -32.99 1.06
C PRO A 418 -14.37 -33.18 2.43
N SER A 419 -15.36 -34.07 2.50
CA SER A 419 -16.11 -34.35 3.72
C SER A 419 -16.55 -35.80 3.73
N GLU A 420 -16.43 -36.42 4.91
CA GLU A 420 -16.70 -37.84 5.12
C GLU A 420 -18.14 -38.20 4.67
N LEU A 421 -18.26 -39.34 4.00
CA LEU A 421 -19.54 -39.90 3.59
C LEU A 421 -20.22 -40.52 4.81
N SER A 422 -21.45 -40.10 5.09
CA SER A 422 -22.24 -40.59 6.24
C SER A 422 -22.43 -42.12 6.26
N PHE A 423 -22.33 -42.78 5.10
CA PHE A 423 -22.46 -44.22 4.91
C PHE A 423 -21.12 -44.96 4.74
N LEU A 424 -19.98 -44.25 4.65
CA LEU A 424 -18.64 -44.85 4.54
C LEU A 424 -17.60 -44.07 5.36
N LYS A 425 -17.25 -44.62 6.52
CA LYS A 425 -16.21 -44.05 7.39
C LYS A 425 -14.86 -44.00 6.69
N ASN A 426 -14.08 -42.95 6.97
CA ASN A 426 -12.79 -42.64 6.34
C ASN A 426 -12.83 -42.47 4.81
N VAL A 427 -14.01 -42.29 4.19
CA VAL A 427 -14.13 -41.99 2.75
C VAL A 427 -14.67 -40.58 2.59
N TYR A 428 -13.86 -39.69 2.03
CA TYR A 428 -14.18 -38.27 1.85
C TYR A 428 -14.62 -38.02 0.41
N PHE A 429 -15.74 -37.34 0.22
CA PHE A 429 -16.23 -36.95 -1.10
C PHE A 429 -16.19 -35.43 -1.28
N SER A 430 -15.70 -35.00 -2.44
CA SER A 430 -15.74 -33.61 -2.91
C SER A 430 -16.20 -33.55 -4.35
N PHE A 431 -16.70 -32.41 -4.77
CA PHE A 431 -16.86 -32.10 -6.19
C PHE A 431 -16.67 -30.62 -6.44
N LYS A 432 -16.30 -30.28 -7.67
CA LYS A 432 -16.39 -28.92 -8.21
C LYS A 432 -17.23 -28.97 -9.49
N THR A 433 -18.04 -27.95 -9.71
CA THR A 433 -18.70 -27.74 -11.01
C THR A 433 -18.75 -26.25 -11.33
N SER A 434 -18.62 -25.92 -12.60
CA SER A 434 -18.74 -24.55 -13.10
C SER A 434 -19.57 -24.47 -14.37
N LEU A 435 -20.34 -23.39 -14.49
CA LEU A 435 -21.00 -22.97 -15.72
C LEU A 435 -20.51 -21.57 -16.07
N GLU A 436 -19.89 -21.41 -17.24
CA GLU A 436 -19.12 -20.21 -17.56
C GLU A 436 -19.32 -19.71 -18.99
N GLY A 437 -19.42 -18.39 -19.11
CA GLY A 437 -19.23 -17.63 -20.33
C GLY A 437 -17.75 -17.32 -20.54
N VAL A 438 -17.07 -18.04 -21.42
CA VAL A 438 -15.65 -17.87 -21.72
C VAL A 438 -15.41 -17.16 -23.04
N SER A 439 -14.40 -16.29 -23.12
CA SER A 439 -13.98 -15.65 -24.36
C SER A 439 -12.48 -15.38 -24.39
N ARG A 440 -11.86 -15.53 -25.57
CA ARG A 440 -10.45 -15.19 -25.85
C ARG A 440 -10.37 -14.43 -27.16
N ARG A 441 -9.79 -13.24 -27.13
CA ARG A 441 -9.54 -12.40 -28.31
C ARG A 441 -8.12 -11.88 -28.31
N GLU A 442 -7.40 -12.18 -29.38
CA GLU A 442 -6.05 -11.70 -29.64
C GLU A 442 -6.10 -10.57 -30.67
N GLU A 443 -5.71 -9.37 -30.24
CA GLU A 443 -5.62 -8.19 -31.10
C GLU A 443 -4.14 -7.97 -31.45
N THR A 444 -3.79 -8.18 -32.72
CA THR A 444 -2.42 -8.03 -33.23
C THR A 444 -2.24 -6.71 -33.97
N ASP A 445 -1.11 -6.04 -33.76
CA ASP A 445 -0.77 -4.81 -34.50
C ASP A 445 -0.25 -5.14 -35.92
N ASP A 446 0.62 -6.15 -36.04
CA ASP A 446 1.08 -6.78 -37.27
C ASP A 446 0.73 -8.29 -37.28
N ARG A 447 -0.17 -8.67 -38.18
CA ARG A 447 -0.61 -10.07 -38.35
C ARG A 447 0.44 -10.96 -39.03
N GLY A 448 1.27 -10.41 -39.92
CA GLY A 448 2.34 -11.14 -40.59
C GLY A 448 3.45 -11.54 -39.61
N LEU A 449 3.88 -10.60 -38.79
CA LEU A 449 4.82 -10.85 -37.69
C LEU A 449 4.24 -11.86 -36.68
N TYR A 450 2.95 -11.77 -36.34
CA TYR A 450 2.29 -12.73 -35.45
C TYR A 450 2.30 -14.16 -36.02
N LEU A 451 2.00 -14.30 -37.32
CA LEU A 451 2.06 -15.59 -38.03
C LEU A 451 3.47 -16.17 -38.02
N GLN A 452 4.49 -15.34 -38.29
CA GLN A 452 5.90 -15.74 -38.26
C GLN A 452 6.36 -16.20 -36.86
N GLN A 453 5.90 -15.52 -35.80
CA GLN A 453 6.30 -15.81 -34.41
C GLN A 453 5.57 -17.02 -33.80
N THR A 454 4.32 -17.29 -34.21
CA THR A 454 3.46 -18.29 -33.55
C THR A 454 3.09 -19.49 -34.43
N GLY A 455 3.35 -19.41 -35.74
CA GLY A 455 2.94 -20.42 -36.73
C GLY A 455 1.43 -20.53 -36.94
N SER A 456 0.62 -19.60 -36.39
CA SER A 456 -0.85 -19.66 -36.46
C SER A 456 -1.49 -18.27 -36.47
N GLY A 457 -2.76 -18.17 -36.89
CA GLY A 457 -3.51 -16.92 -36.82
C GLY A 457 -3.90 -16.55 -35.39
N PRO A 458 -4.18 -15.27 -35.10
CA PRO A 458 -4.62 -14.84 -33.78
C PRO A 458 -5.94 -15.49 -33.37
N VAL A 459 -6.02 -15.94 -32.12
CA VAL A 459 -7.20 -16.61 -31.55
C VAL A 459 -8.30 -15.60 -31.28
N VAL A 460 -9.43 -15.74 -31.96
CA VAL A 460 -10.64 -14.93 -31.75
C VAL A 460 -11.84 -15.87 -31.59
N THR A 461 -12.39 -15.94 -30.39
CA THR A 461 -13.62 -16.68 -30.09
C THR A 461 -14.85 -15.78 -30.19
N PRO A 462 -16.07 -16.33 -30.15
CA PRO A 462 -17.27 -15.55 -29.85
C PRO A 462 -17.12 -14.72 -28.57
N ALA A 463 -17.97 -13.69 -28.44
CA ALA A 463 -18.02 -12.84 -27.25
C ALA A 463 -18.44 -13.60 -25.98
N LEU A 464 -19.17 -14.71 -26.16
CA LEU A 464 -19.63 -15.62 -25.12
C LEU A 464 -19.60 -17.06 -25.68
N GLY A 465 -18.54 -17.80 -25.44
CA GLY A 465 -18.51 -19.26 -25.57
C GLY A 465 -19.00 -19.90 -24.27
N GLN A 466 -19.63 -21.06 -24.34
CA GLN A 466 -20.13 -21.80 -23.17
C GLN A 466 -19.09 -22.84 -22.76
N ARG A 467 -18.70 -22.83 -21.47
CA ARG A 467 -17.90 -23.88 -20.83
C ARG A 467 -18.69 -24.43 -19.64
N PHE A 468 -18.80 -25.76 -19.55
CA PHE A 468 -19.42 -26.43 -18.42
C PHE A 468 -18.48 -27.52 -17.90
N ASP A 469 -18.17 -27.51 -16.61
CA ASP A 469 -17.19 -28.39 -16.00
C ASP A 469 -17.80 -29.13 -14.80
N ILE A 470 -17.50 -30.43 -14.67
CA ILE A 470 -17.85 -31.26 -13.51
C ILE A 470 -16.62 -32.07 -13.11
N HIS A 471 -16.25 -32.04 -11.83
CA HIS A 471 -15.07 -32.69 -11.26
C HIS A 471 -15.36 -33.31 -9.87
N PRO A 472 -16.03 -34.48 -9.80
CA PRO A 472 -16.15 -35.27 -8.57
C PRO A 472 -14.84 -36.00 -8.22
N GLN A 473 -14.55 -36.10 -6.92
CA GLN A 473 -13.38 -36.74 -6.35
C GLN A 473 -13.73 -37.49 -5.05
N ILE A 474 -13.09 -38.63 -4.84
CA ILE A 474 -13.13 -39.42 -3.60
C ILE A 474 -11.71 -39.52 -3.06
N ALA A 475 -11.51 -39.23 -1.78
CA ALA A 475 -10.23 -39.35 -1.08
C ALA A 475 -10.34 -40.29 0.13
N VAL A 476 -9.35 -41.17 0.30
CA VAL A 476 -9.27 -42.14 1.39
C VAL A 476 -7.90 -42.01 2.08
N PRO A 477 -7.84 -41.44 3.29
CA PRO A 477 -6.62 -41.42 4.11
C PRO A 477 -6.42 -42.74 4.86
N PHE A 478 -5.20 -43.26 4.81
CA PHE A 478 -4.72 -44.42 5.55
C PHE A 478 -3.57 -43.99 6.47
N ASN A 479 -3.79 -44.06 7.79
CA ASN A 479 -2.83 -43.64 8.79
C ASN A 479 -2.11 -44.85 9.40
N PHE A 480 -0.87 -45.09 8.99
CA PHE A 480 0.01 -46.11 9.58
C PHE A 480 0.99 -45.47 10.57
N LYS A 481 1.56 -46.26 11.48
CA LYS A 481 2.44 -45.80 12.58
C LYS A 481 3.61 -44.90 12.13
N TYR A 482 4.15 -45.12 10.93
CA TYR A 482 5.31 -44.41 10.40
C TYR A 482 5.07 -43.76 9.03
N LEU A 483 3.84 -43.81 8.52
CA LEU A 483 3.49 -43.41 7.16
C LEU A 483 2.01 -43.02 7.09
N SER A 484 1.71 -41.83 6.61
CA SER A 484 0.35 -41.47 6.19
C SER A 484 0.28 -41.57 4.66
N LEU A 485 -0.71 -42.29 4.15
CA LEU A 485 -1.04 -42.34 2.72
C LEU A 485 -2.41 -41.69 2.50
N THR A 486 -2.57 -40.90 1.45
CA THR A 486 -3.90 -40.46 0.99
C THR A 486 -4.06 -40.84 -0.47
N ALA A 487 -5.02 -41.72 -0.76
CA ALA A 487 -5.37 -42.07 -2.13
C ALA A 487 -6.58 -41.25 -2.57
N THR A 488 -6.45 -40.50 -3.66
CA THR A 488 -7.52 -39.68 -4.24
C THR A 488 -7.78 -40.17 -5.66
N ALA A 489 -9.05 -40.43 -5.99
CA ALA A 489 -9.49 -40.78 -7.33
C ALA A 489 -10.59 -39.82 -7.78
N GLY A 490 -10.57 -39.42 -9.05
CA GLY A 490 -11.54 -38.47 -9.59
C GLY A 490 -11.80 -38.67 -11.07
N THR A 491 -12.84 -38.00 -11.56
CA THR A 491 -13.07 -37.83 -13.00
C THR A 491 -13.47 -36.39 -13.27
N ARG A 492 -13.06 -35.87 -14.42
CA ARG A 492 -13.44 -34.54 -14.87
C ARG A 492 -14.02 -34.59 -16.27
N VAL A 493 -15.14 -33.91 -16.47
CA VAL A 493 -15.77 -33.71 -17.77
C VAL A 493 -15.94 -32.21 -17.98
N THR A 494 -15.36 -31.70 -19.07
CA THR A 494 -15.46 -30.29 -19.49
C THR A 494 -16.06 -30.24 -20.90
N TYR A 495 -17.24 -29.65 -21.04
CA TYR A 495 -17.86 -29.29 -22.33
C TYR A 495 -17.44 -27.87 -22.74
N TYR A 496 -17.22 -27.67 -24.04
CA TYR A 496 -16.93 -26.39 -24.69
C TYR A 496 -17.80 -26.25 -25.94
N SER A 497 -18.47 -25.11 -26.14
CA SER A 497 -19.21 -24.81 -27.38
C SER A 497 -18.33 -24.47 -28.59
N ASN A 498 -17.01 -24.39 -28.38
CA ASN A 498 -16.03 -23.97 -29.38
C ASN A 498 -14.73 -24.73 -29.22
N SER A 499 -14.13 -25.12 -30.35
CA SER A 499 -12.84 -25.80 -30.41
C SER A 499 -11.94 -25.15 -31.46
N PHE A 500 -10.67 -25.58 -31.50
CA PHE A 500 -9.87 -25.44 -32.71
C PHE A 500 -10.20 -26.53 -33.73
N ASP A 501 -10.09 -26.19 -35.02
CA ASP A 501 -9.91 -27.17 -36.10
C ASP A 501 -8.44 -27.58 -36.25
N ASP A 502 -8.15 -28.45 -37.22
CA ASP A 502 -6.79 -28.98 -37.44
C ASP A 502 -5.81 -27.92 -37.97
N PHE A 503 -6.31 -26.76 -38.43
CA PHE A 503 -5.53 -25.57 -38.80
C PHE A 503 -5.45 -24.52 -37.68
N ARG A 504 -5.87 -24.88 -36.45
CA ARG A 504 -5.90 -24.01 -35.28
C ARG A 504 -6.77 -22.75 -35.45
N ARG A 505 -7.81 -22.83 -36.28
CA ARG A 505 -8.86 -21.81 -36.41
C ARG A 505 -9.97 -22.12 -35.41
N VAL A 506 -10.52 -21.08 -34.78
CA VAL A 506 -11.66 -21.26 -33.86
C VAL A 506 -12.92 -21.57 -34.67
N VAL A 507 -13.62 -22.63 -34.28
CA VAL A 507 -14.88 -23.06 -34.91
C VAL A 507 -16.01 -23.17 -33.89
N GLY A 508 -17.25 -22.96 -34.35
CA GLY A 508 -18.48 -23.25 -33.61
C GLY A 508 -18.81 -24.73 -33.64
N ARG A 509 -17.93 -25.56 -33.06
CA ARG A 509 -18.10 -27.01 -32.94
C ARG A 509 -17.93 -27.39 -31.48
N ASP A 510 -18.90 -28.15 -30.98
CA ASP A 510 -18.88 -28.71 -29.64
C ASP A 510 -17.68 -29.64 -29.42
N PHE A 511 -17.07 -29.54 -28.25
CA PHE A 511 -15.97 -30.39 -27.83
C PHE A 511 -16.13 -30.78 -26.37
N VAL A 512 -16.02 -32.08 -26.08
CA VAL A 512 -16.04 -32.61 -24.71
C VAL A 512 -14.67 -33.21 -24.40
N ARG A 513 -14.02 -32.67 -23.37
CA ARG A 513 -12.86 -33.29 -22.73
C ARG A 513 -13.36 -34.12 -21.55
N SER A 514 -12.95 -35.38 -21.47
CA SER A 514 -13.21 -36.23 -20.31
C SER A 514 -11.93 -36.96 -19.92
N TYR A 515 -11.59 -36.94 -18.64
CA TYR A 515 -10.44 -37.68 -18.13
C TYR A 515 -10.72 -38.25 -16.74
N TYR A 516 -9.90 -39.21 -16.33
CA TYR A 516 -9.87 -39.73 -14.97
C TYR A 516 -8.49 -39.49 -14.37
N GLU A 517 -8.46 -39.32 -13.06
CA GLU A 517 -7.27 -38.99 -12.29
C GLU A 517 -7.14 -39.87 -11.05
N PHE A 518 -5.89 -40.13 -10.68
CA PHE A 518 -5.51 -40.82 -9.45
C PHE A 518 -4.27 -40.13 -8.88
N GLU A 519 -4.35 -39.72 -7.62
CA GLU A 519 -3.22 -39.22 -6.84
C GLU A 519 -3.00 -40.12 -5.62
N LEU A 520 -1.75 -40.46 -5.34
CA LEU A 520 -1.35 -41.14 -4.10
C LEU A 520 -0.29 -40.30 -3.42
N ASP A 521 -0.68 -39.63 -2.34
CA ASP A 521 0.21 -38.81 -1.52
C ASP A 521 0.76 -39.62 -0.34
N ALA A 522 2.09 -39.67 -0.21
CA ALA A 522 2.79 -40.45 0.80
C ALA A 522 3.67 -39.55 1.67
N ARG A 523 3.34 -39.52 2.96
CA ARG A 523 4.00 -38.70 4.01
C ARG A 523 4.54 -39.62 5.12
N PRO A 524 5.80 -40.07 5.03
CA PRO A 524 6.48 -40.72 6.15
C PRO A 524 6.58 -39.79 7.37
N VAL A 525 6.74 -40.36 8.57
CA VAL A 525 6.97 -39.55 9.78
C VAL A 525 8.23 -38.71 9.67
N ALA A 526 8.17 -37.46 10.16
CA ALA A 526 9.31 -36.57 10.19
C ALA A 526 10.41 -37.10 11.13
N LEU A 527 11.62 -37.27 10.62
CA LEU A 527 12.78 -37.69 11.40
C LEU A 527 13.36 -36.47 12.11
N ALA A 528 13.49 -36.51 13.44
CA ALA A 528 13.95 -35.37 14.22
C ALA A 528 15.09 -35.73 15.18
N ARG A 529 16.12 -34.87 15.25
CA ARG A 529 17.25 -35.01 16.18
C ARG A 529 17.57 -33.68 16.86
N ASN A 530 17.68 -33.72 18.18
CA ASN A 530 18.22 -32.60 18.97
C ASN A 530 19.75 -32.67 18.97
N PHE A 531 20.39 -31.53 18.78
CA PHE A 531 21.84 -31.36 18.85
C PHE A 531 22.19 -30.48 20.06
N TYR A 532 23.13 -30.96 20.86
CA TYR A 532 23.58 -30.33 22.10
C TYR A 532 25.04 -29.87 21.97
N GLY A 533 25.42 -28.86 22.74
CA GLY A 533 26.77 -28.31 22.81
C GLY A 533 27.52 -28.77 24.06
N LYS A 534 28.59 -28.03 24.40
CA LYS A 534 29.27 -28.15 25.70
C LYS A 534 28.25 -27.99 26.84
N ASN A 535 28.50 -28.67 27.95
CA ASN A 535 27.65 -28.70 29.14
C ASN A 535 26.20 -29.18 28.89
N ASN A 536 26.00 -30.05 27.89
CA ASN A 536 24.69 -30.58 27.47
C ASN A 536 23.64 -29.49 27.13
N ALA A 537 24.08 -28.29 26.76
CA ALA A 537 23.19 -27.18 26.41
C ALA A 537 22.58 -27.40 25.02
N PHE A 538 21.26 -27.30 24.89
CA PHE A 538 20.57 -27.42 23.60
C PHE A 538 21.07 -26.35 22.60
N ARG A 539 21.47 -26.77 21.40
CA ARG A 539 21.86 -25.86 20.31
C ARG A 539 20.73 -25.69 19.30
N PHE A 540 20.31 -26.78 18.66
CA PHE A 540 19.23 -26.78 17.67
C PHE A 540 18.58 -28.16 17.55
N ARG A 541 17.40 -28.21 16.95
CA ARG A 541 16.72 -29.43 16.49
C ARG A 541 16.67 -29.43 14.98
N HIS A 542 17.19 -30.47 14.35
CA HIS A 542 17.02 -30.73 12.92
C HIS A 542 15.81 -31.63 12.72
N VAL A 543 14.96 -31.31 11.76
CA VAL A 543 13.80 -32.10 11.34
C VAL A 543 13.91 -32.34 9.84
N ILE A 544 13.68 -33.58 9.42
CA ILE A 544 13.73 -34.04 8.03
C ILE A 544 12.34 -34.59 7.67
N GLU A 545 11.67 -33.96 6.72
CA GLU A 545 10.32 -34.30 6.26
C GLU A 545 10.41 -34.75 4.79
N PRO A 546 10.54 -36.06 4.52
CA PRO A 546 10.46 -36.59 3.16
C PRO A 546 9.00 -36.63 2.69
N TYR A 547 8.78 -36.54 1.38
CA TYR A 547 7.48 -36.82 0.78
C TYR A 547 7.59 -37.35 -0.65
N VAL A 548 6.58 -38.09 -1.06
CA VAL A 548 6.40 -38.60 -2.42
C VAL A 548 4.92 -38.47 -2.79
N THR A 549 4.62 -37.94 -3.97
CA THR A 549 3.25 -37.83 -4.50
C THR A 549 3.23 -38.41 -5.91
N TYR A 550 2.52 -39.51 -6.11
CA TYR A 550 2.28 -40.08 -7.44
C TYR A 550 1.03 -39.46 -8.06
N ARG A 551 1.08 -39.07 -9.34
CA ARG A 551 -0.07 -38.57 -10.09
C ARG A 551 -0.21 -39.29 -11.42
N PHE A 552 -1.43 -39.74 -11.69
CA PHE A 552 -1.84 -40.32 -12.96
C PHE A 552 -3.09 -39.62 -13.47
N ILE A 553 -3.05 -39.08 -14.68
CA ILE A 553 -4.16 -38.47 -15.40
C ILE A 553 -4.19 -39.11 -16.78
N ASN A 554 -5.34 -39.62 -17.21
CA ASN A 554 -5.48 -40.22 -18.53
C ASN A 554 -6.88 -39.96 -19.14
N GLY A 555 -6.92 -39.77 -20.46
CA GLY A 555 -8.14 -39.53 -21.23
C GLY A 555 -8.20 -38.16 -21.91
N VAL A 556 -7.20 -37.29 -21.75
CA VAL A 556 -7.10 -35.94 -22.34
C VAL A 556 -6.76 -36.02 -23.84
N ARG A 557 -7.67 -36.64 -24.60
CA ARG A 557 -7.60 -36.80 -26.04
C ARG A 557 -7.75 -35.45 -26.74
N ASN A 558 -7.09 -35.31 -27.90
CA ASN A 558 -7.17 -34.13 -28.77
C ASN A 558 -6.81 -32.81 -28.07
N PHE A 559 -5.80 -32.78 -27.19
CA PHE A 559 -5.38 -31.59 -26.44
C PHE A 559 -5.22 -30.32 -27.32
N ASN A 560 -4.74 -30.46 -28.56
CA ASN A 560 -4.57 -29.35 -29.49
C ASN A 560 -5.90 -28.72 -29.99
N LYS A 561 -7.05 -29.37 -29.78
CA LYS A 561 -8.38 -28.82 -30.09
C LYS A 561 -8.96 -27.94 -28.99
N ILE A 562 -8.36 -27.96 -27.78
CA ILE A 562 -8.80 -27.17 -26.63
C ILE A 562 -8.36 -25.72 -26.79
N ILE A 563 -9.32 -24.80 -26.71
CA ILE A 563 -9.03 -23.36 -26.61
C ILE A 563 -8.67 -23.04 -25.17
N ARG A 564 -7.50 -22.42 -24.96
CA ARG A 564 -6.96 -22.13 -23.64
C ARG A 564 -7.47 -20.77 -23.15
N PHE A 565 -8.42 -20.75 -22.22
CA PHE A 565 -8.92 -19.55 -21.57
C PHE A 565 -8.19 -19.31 -20.23
N ASP A 566 -7.97 -20.38 -19.47
CA ASP A 566 -7.27 -20.35 -18.18
C ASP A 566 -6.47 -21.64 -17.91
N TYR A 567 -6.06 -21.86 -16.65
CA TYR A 567 -5.21 -22.98 -16.26
C TYR A 567 -5.92 -24.34 -16.35
N ALA A 568 -7.25 -24.40 -16.23
CA ALA A 568 -7.98 -25.67 -16.31
C ALA A 568 -7.90 -26.28 -17.72
N ASP A 569 -7.59 -25.48 -18.74
CA ASP A 569 -7.43 -25.89 -20.13
C ASP A 569 -5.99 -26.37 -20.45
N THR A 570 -5.07 -26.37 -19.48
CA THR A 570 -3.67 -26.80 -19.66
C THR A 570 -3.34 -28.17 -19.09
N GLU A 571 -4.34 -28.87 -18.51
CA GLU A 571 -4.24 -30.26 -18.09
C GLU A 571 -4.02 -31.21 -19.29
N THR A 572 -3.21 -32.24 -19.07
CA THR A 572 -2.76 -33.22 -20.08
C THR A 572 -2.70 -34.62 -19.49
N ASP A 573 -2.66 -35.65 -20.33
CA ASP A 573 -2.31 -36.99 -19.87
C ASP A 573 -0.94 -36.95 -19.18
N THR A 574 -0.88 -37.49 -17.96
CA THR A 574 0.24 -37.30 -17.04
C THR A 574 0.48 -38.59 -16.27
N ASN A 575 1.72 -39.00 -16.16
CA ASN A 575 2.12 -40.12 -15.30
C ASN A 575 3.45 -39.72 -14.66
N GLU A 576 3.39 -39.25 -13.41
CA GLU A 576 4.53 -38.63 -12.72
C GLU A 576 4.64 -39.02 -11.25
N VAL A 577 5.86 -38.94 -10.71
CA VAL A 577 6.15 -38.93 -9.27
C VAL A 577 6.81 -37.61 -8.92
N GLU A 578 6.18 -36.80 -8.07
CA GLU A 578 6.84 -35.72 -7.36
C GLU A 578 7.51 -36.26 -6.09
N PHE A 579 8.73 -35.83 -5.81
CA PHE A 579 9.48 -36.25 -4.63
C PHE A 579 10.23 -35.05 -4.03
N GLY A 580 10.35 -35.02 -2.71
CA GLY A 580 11.10 -33.97 -2.06
C GLY A 580 11.50 -34.26 -0.62
N LEU A 581 12.40 -33.42 -0.11
CA LEU A 581 12.95 -33.47 1.22
C LEU A 581 13.00 -32.06 1.82
N ILE A 582 12.29 -31.86 2.93
CA ILE A 582 12.33 -30.60 3.69
C ILE A 582 13.25 -30.80 4.89
N ASN A 583 14.24 -29.92 5.04
CA ASN A 583 15.14 -29.89 6.18
C ASN A 583 14.90 -28.61 6.96
N ARG A 584 14.46 -28.73 8.23
CA ARG A 584 14.18 -27.58 9.11
C ARG A 584 15.09 -27.58 10.33
N PHE A 585 15.55 -26.41 10.73
CA PHE A 585 16.43 -26.22 11.88
C PHE A 585 15.78 -25.25 12.85
N TYR A 586 15.45 -25.74 14.04
CA TYR A 586 14.82 -24.97 15.11
C TYR A 586 15.81 -24.68 16.22
N THR A 587 15.89 -23.41 16.65
CA THR A 587 16.50 -23.04 17.93
C THR A 587 15.43 -22.77 18.97
N ARG A 588 15.84 -22.57 20.22
CA ARG A 588 14.98 -22.08 21.30
C ARG A 588 15.09 -20.56 21.36
N ARG A 589 13.96 -19.86 21.39
CA ARG A 589 13.93 -18.45 21.79
C ARG A 589 13.02 -18.27 22.99
N TYR A 590 13.52 -17.57 23.99
CA TYR A 590 12.68 -16.97 25.02
C TYR A 590 11.76 -15.96 24.33
N THR A 591 10.48 -15.95 24.69
CA THR A 591 9.60 -14.85 24.30
C THR A 591 10.06 -13.59 25.02
N GLU A 592 10.83 -12.76 24.32
CA GLU A 592 11.05 -11.36 24.73
C GLU A 592 9.69 -10.74 25.03
N ALA A 593 9.56 -10.09 26.18
CA ALA A 593 8.39 -9.29 26.49
C ALA A 593 8.14 -8.30 25.34
N ILE A 594 6.99 -8.49 24.67
CA ILE A 594 6.66 -7.81 23.42
C ILE A 594 6.34 -6.33 23.66
N THR A 595 5.94 -5.98 24.88
CA THR A 595 5.62 -4.62 25.34
C THR A 595 6.70 -4.07 26.27
N GLU A 596 6.99 -2.76 26.18
CA GLU A 596 7.94 -2.08 27.06
C GLU A 596 7.55 -2.20 28.55
N GLU A 597 6.25 -2.19 28.85
CA GLU A 597 5.70 -2.38 30.20
C GLU A 597 6.10 -3.75 30.80
N ALA A 598 6.11 -4.81 29.98
CA ALA A 598 6.54 -6.14 30.41
C ALA A 598 8.08 -6.27 30.46
N GLN A 599 8.82 -5.58 29.59
CA GLN A 599 10.28 -5.48 29.70
C GLN A 599 10.72 -4.73 30.96
N LYS A 600 9.97 -3.70 31.37
CA LYS A 600 10.20 -2.95 32.59
C LYS A 600 9.94 -3.81 33.83
N LYS A 601 8.79 -4.50 33.91
CA LYS A 601 8.51 -5.46 34.98
C LYS A 601 9.61 -6.53 35.13
N LEU A 602 10.11 -7.08 34.02
CA LEU A 602 11.20 -8.07 34.05
C LEU A 602 12.55 -7.53 34.52
N ARG A 603 12.77 -6.21 34.51
CA ARG A 603 13.97 -5.57 35.10
C ARG A 603 13.79 -5.27 36.58
N GLU A 604 12.56 -4.95 36.99
CA GLU A 604 12.23 -4.58 38.37
C GLU A 604 12.04 -5.81 39.27
N ASP A 605 11.61 -6.94 38.72
CA ASP A 605 11.26 -8.14 39.48
C ASP A 605 12.32 -9.25 39.36
N ALA A 606 13.33 -9.19 40.24
CA ALA A 606 14.47 -10.13 40.23
C ALA A 606 14.05 -11.61 40.40
N ALA A 607 12.89 -11.89 41.00
CA ALA A 607 12.36 -13.24 41.16
C ALA A 607 11.81 -13.82 39.85
N ALA A 608 11.27 -12.98 38.96
CA ALA A 608 10.75 -13.39 37.65
C ALA A 608 11.85 -13.95 36.72
N SER A 609 13.12 -13.64 36.98
CA SER A 609 14.27 -14.19 36.24
C SER A 609 14.41 -15.72 36.34
N ARG A 610 13.81 -16.35 37.35
CA ARG A 610 13.94 -17.80 37.61
C ARG A 610 12.97 -18.70 36.84
N ASN A 611 11.88 -18.16 36.31
CA ASN A 611 10.96 -18.89 35.44
C ASN A 611 11.13 -18.41 33.99
N PRO A 612 11.80 -19.16 33.11
CA PRO A 612 12.05 -18.70 31.75
C PRO A 612 10.75 -18.53 30.97
N LEU A 613 10.49 -17.28 30.57
CA LEU A 613 9.45 -16.86 29.63
C LEU A 613 9.30 -17.89 28.50
N ALA A 614 8.06 -18.33 28.27
CA ALA A 614 7.71 -19.51 27.47
C ALA A 614 8.62 -19.72 26.24
N VAL A 615 9.49 -20.71 26.32
CA VAL A 615 10.49 -20.97 25.28
C VAL A 615 9.80 -21.56 24.05
N GLN A 616 9.71 -20.78 22.98
CA GLN A 616 9.14 -21.23 21.72
C GLN A 616 10.20 -21.78 20.76
N PRO A 617 9.87 -22.81 19.95
CA PRO A 617 10.71 -23.22 18.83
C PRO A 617 10.72 -22.11 17.78
N TYR A 618 11.92 -21.76 17.32
CA TYR A 618 12.11 -20.73 16.30
C TYR A 618 12.88 -21.30 15.12
N GLU A 619 12.29 -21.26 13.92
CA GLU A 619 12.87 -21.79 12.69
C GLU A 619 13.99 -20.83 12.18
N ILE A 620 15.25 -21.24 12.34
CA ILE A 620 16.41 -20.45 11.88
C ILE A 620 16.77 -20.72 10.43
N PHE A 621 16.53 -21.94 9.93
CA PHE A 621 16.89 -22.35 8.58
C PHE A 621 15.92 -23.43 8.09
N THR A 622 15.45 -23.28 6.86
CA THR A 622 14.69 -24.31 6.14
C THR A 622 15.25 -24.45 4.72
N LEU A 623 15.43 -25.70 4.29
CA LEU A 623 15.91 -26.08 2.97
C LEU A 623 15.00 -27.18 2.40
N THR A 624 14.26 -26.85 1.34
CA THR A 624 13.42 -27.77 0.58
C THR A 624 14.09 -28.09 -0.74
N ILE A 625 14.31 -29.37 -1.02
CA ILE A 625 14.76 -29.86 -2.32
C ILE A 625 13.63 -30.71 -2.90
N ARG A 626 13.15 -30.41 -4.11
CA ARG A 626 12.09 -31.18 -4.79
C ARG A 626 12.30 -31.32 -6.29
N GLY A 627 11.71 -32.37 -6.86
CA GLY A 627 11.72 -32.63 -8.30
C GLY A 627 10.58 -33.57 -8.70
N LYS A 628 10.43 -33.76 -10.01
CA LYS A 628 9.47 -34.69 -10.61
C LYS A 628 10.17 -35.69 -11.53
N TYR A 629 9.71 -36.93 -11.50
CA TYR A 629 9.98 -37.94 -12.51
C TYR A 629 8.74 -38.13 -13.40
N PHE A 630 8.93 -38.15 -14.72
CA PHE A 630 7.89 -38.33 -15.71
C PHE A 630 8.06 -39.69 -16.42
N PHE A 631 7.06 -40.57 -16.27
CA PHE A 631 7.01 -41.87 -16.95
C PHE A 631 6.66 -41.71 -18.44
N ASP A 632 5.77 -40.79 -18.75
CA ASP A 632 5.59 -40.27 -20.11
C ASP A 632 6.37 -38.94 -20.26
N LYS A 633 7.12 -38.80 -21.36
CA LYS A 633 7.91 -37.59 -21.67
C LYS A 633 7.18 -36.64 -22.61
N THR A 634 6.07 -37.07 -23.22
CA THR A 634 5.30 -36.28 -24.21
C THR A 634 3.95 -35.80 -23.67
N PHE A 635 3.50 -36.32 -22.52
CA PHE A 635 2.26 -35.94 -21.84
C PHE A 635 1.02 -36.17 -22.74
N GLY A 636 0.83 -37.40 -23.19
CA GLY A 636 -0.19 -37.77 -24.18
C GLY A 636 0.04 -37.17 -25.57
N GLY A 637 1.28 -36.77 -25.88
CA GLY A 637 1.62 -36.03 -27.09
C GLY A 637 1.33 -34.52 -27.04
N ALA A 638 0.97 -33.97 -25.86
CA ALA A 638 0.75 -32.53 -25.68
C ALA A 638 2.04 -31.69 -25.72
N LEU A 639 3.20 -32.27 -25.40
CA LEU A 639 4.51 -31.63 -25.51
C LEU A 639 5.04 -31.74 -26.93
N ILE A 640 5.19 -30.60 -27.60
CA ILE A 640 5.81 -30.47 -28.92
C ILE A 640 7.29 -30.12 -28.72
N PRO A 641 8.25 -30.99 -29.10
CA PRO A 641 9.69 -30.69 -28.97
C PRO A 641 10.11 -29.48 -29.81
N GLY A 642 11.09 -28.71 -29.33
CA GLY A 642 11.56 -27.49 -30.00
C GLY A 642 10.64 -26.27 -29.85
N GLN A 643 9.48 -26.41 -29.19
CA GLN A 643 8.54 -25.32 -28.95
C GLN A 643 8.38 -25.03 -27.45
N ARG A 644 7.87 -23.84 -27.11
CA ARG A 644 7.53 -23.49 -25.73
C ARG A 644 6.18 -24.12 -25.35
N ASN A 645 6.22 -25.17 -24.54
CA ASN A 645 5.03 -25.84 -24.03
C ASN A 645 4.47 -25.14 -22.78
N GLN A 646 3.14 -25.05 -22.67
CA GLN A 646 2.42 -24.52 -21.50
C GLN A 646 1.37 -25.54 -21.06
N ILE A 647 1.82 -26.53 -20.29
CA ILE A 647 1.01 -27.65 -19.79
C ILE A 647 1.19 -27.77 -18.26
N ALA A 648 0.12 -28.15 -17.56
CA ALA A 648 0.06 -28.13 -16.10
C ALA A 648 1.20 -28.89 -15.39
N PRO A 649 1.61 -30.12 -15.82
CA PRO A 649 2.65 -30.89 -15.14
C PRO A 649 4.01 -30.17 -15.05
N ILE A 650 4.33 -29.37 -16.08
CA ILE A 650 5.54 -28.56 -16.18
C ILE A 650 5.43 -27.33 -15.27
N THR A 651 4.35 -26.56 -15.41
CA THR A 651 4.19 -25.29 -14.68
C THR A 651 3.94 -25.45 -13.19
N ALA A 652 3.49 -26.63 -12.73
CA ALA A 652 3.18 -26.88 -11.33
C ALA A 652 4.40 -26.95 -10.39
N LEU A 653 5.60 -27.29 -10.88
CA LEU A 653 6.78 -27.44 -10.02
C LEU A 653 7.47 -26.12 -9.68
N THR A 654 7.57 -25.22 -10.67
CA THR A 654 8.41 -24.03 -10.60
C THR A 654 7.94 -22.94 -11.56
N PHE A 655 8.19 -21.67 -11.18
CA PHE A 655 7.84 -20.50 -11.98
C PHE A 655 8.79 -20.27 -13.17
N TYR A 656 9.92 -20.98 -13.24
CA TYR A 656 10.90 -20.86 -14.32
C TYR A 656 10.62 -21.84 -15.46
N THR A 657 10.78 -21.39 -16.72
CA THR A 657 10.46 -22.22 -17.90
C THR A 657 11.40 -23.44 -18.05
N PHE A 658 10.79 -24.60 -18.27
CA PHE A 658 11.44 -25.78 -18.83
C PHE A 658 10.46 -26.54 -19.73
N GLY A 659 10.95 -27.55 -20.46
CA GLY A 659 10.09 -28.42 -21.26
C GLY A 659 9.95 -28.03 -22.73
N GLY A 660 10.97 -27.38 -23.29
CA GLY A 660 11.17 -27.34 -24.75
C GLY A 660 11.61 -28.69 -25.32
N ILE A 661 11.93 -29.67 -24.45
CA ILE A 661 12.42 -31.01 -24.80
C ILE A 661 11.72 -32.12 -23.98
N PRO A 662 11.53 -33.33 -24.54
CA PRO A 662 11.12 -34.51 -23.79
C PRO A 662 12.14 -34.92 -22.72
N ARG A 663 11.71 -34.96 -21.46
CA ARG A 663 12.56 -35.29 -20.30
C ARG A 663 11.85 -36.22 -19.31
N ARG A 664 12.61 -37.13 -18.69
CA ARG A 664 12.12 -38.01 -17.60
C ARG A 664 12.25 -37.40 -16.22
N PHE A 665 13.04 -36.36 -16.06
CA PHE A 665 13.23 -35.66 -14.81
C PHE A 665 13.03 -34.16 -15.06
N SER A 666 12.34 -33.47 -14.16
CA SER A 666 12.34 -32.02 -14.11
C SER A 666 13.74 -31.48 -13.74
N PRO A 667 13.97 -30.16 -13.82
CA PRO A 667 14.96 -29.52 -12.97
C PRO A 667 14.69 -29.85 -11.49
N LEU A 668 15.73 -29.92 -10.68
CA LEU A 668 15.60 -29.89 -9.21
C LEU A 668 15.36 -28.45 -8.80
N ASN A 669 14.27 -28.21 -8.08
CA ASN A 669 14.01 -26.94 -7.43
C ASN A 669 14.50 -27.00 -5.98
N ILE A 670 15.24 -25.96 -5.56
CA ILE A 670 15.80 -25.82 -4.23
C ILE A 670 15.35 -24.47 -3.67
N ASP A 671 14.54 -24.51 -2.62
CA ASP A 671 14.07 -23.34 -1.87
C ASP A 671 14.75 -23.31 -0.50
N ALA A 672 15.39 -22.21 -0.13
CA ALA A 672 16.13 -22.05 1.12
C ALA A 672 15.76 -20.73 1.82
N THR A 673 15.53 -20.77 3.13
CA THR A 673 15.19 -19.61 3.98
C THR A 673 16.01 -19.66 5.26
N TYR A 674 16.80 -18.61 5.53
CA TYR A 674 17.65 -18.47 6.70
C TYR A 674 17.30 -17.18 7.45
N ARG A 675 16.93 -17.26 8.73
CA ARG A 675 16.50 -16.13 9.56
C ARG A 675 17.09 -16.20 10.98
N PRO A 676 18.42 -16.10 11.17
CA PRO A 676 19.07 -16.32 12.47
C PRO A 676 18.64 -15.32 13.57
N ARG A 677 18.20 -14.11 13.18
CA ARG A 677 17.66 -13.04 14.05
C ARG A 677 16.39 -12.48 13.41
N LYS A 678 15.52 -11.78 14.16
CA LYS A 678 14.38 -11.03 13.58
C LYS A 678 14.87 -10.00 12.55
N THR A 679 16.06 -9.44 12.76
CA THR A 679 16.68 -8.39 11.95
C THR A 679 17.48 -8.89 10.74
N ILE A 680 17.75 -10.20 10.60
CA ILE A 680 18.60 -10.76 9.54
C ILE A 680 17.81 -11.85 8.81
N PHE A 681 17.70 -11.73 7.50
CA PHE A 681 17.15 -12.80 6.66
C PHE A 681 17.94 -12.98 5.36
N ALA A 682 17.95 -14.22 4.88
CA ALA A 682 18.36 -14.58 3.53
C ALA A 682 17.38 -15.62 2.99
N ASN A 683 16.86 -15.40 1.79
CA ASN A 683 16.01 -16.34 1.06
C ASN A 683 16.67 -16.63 -0.28
N SER A 684 16.58 -17.87 -0.75
CA SER A 684 17.08 -18.27 -2.06
C SER A 684 16.15 -19.30 -2.69
N ARG A 685 15.92 -19.20 -4.00
CA ARG A 685 15.20 -20.16 -4.81
C ARG A 685 15.99 -20.40 -6.08
N MET A 686 16.31 -21.64 -6.39
CA MET A 686 17.08 -21.99 -7.58
C MET A 686 16.59 -23.26 -8.25
N ASP A 687 16.75 -23.32 -9.57
CA ASP A 687 16.44 -24.48 -10.38
C ASP A 687 17.72 -24.98 -11.07
N ILE A 688 18.06 -26.25 -10.83
CA ILE A 688 19.26 -26.91 -11.35
C ILE A 688 18.83 -28.03 -12.29
N GLY A 689 19.32 -28.01 -13.53
CA GLY A 689 18.99 -29.05 -14.51
C GLY A 689 19.87 -30.29 -14.35
N VAL A 690 19.23 -31.46 -14.40
CA VAL A 690 19.86 -32.77 -14.11
C VAL A 690 20.54 -33.44 -15.32
N ARG A 691 20.61 -32.78 -16.48
CA ARG A 691 21.22 -33.29 -17.72
C ARG A 691 22.45 -32.50 -18.18
N GLY A 692 23.15 -31.87 -17.23
CA GLY A 692 24.28 -30.97 -17.53
C GLY A 692 23.88 -29.53 -17.84
N ASP A 693 22.58 -29.19 -17.80
CA ASP A 693 22.07 -27.81 -17.95
C ASP A 693 22.73 -26.84 -16.93
N GLY A 694 23.13 -27.36 -15.76
CA GLY A 694 23.67 -26.60 -14.64
C GLY A 694 22.60 -25.73 -13.97
N LEU A 695 23.01 -24.58 -13.42
CA LEU A 695 22.08 -23.58 -12.89
C LEU A 695 21.24 -22.99 -14.04
N ARG A 696 19.92 -23.19 -13.98
CA ARG A 696 18.95 -22.66 -14.95
C ARG A 696 18.42 -21.30 -14.49
N ALA A 697 18.12 -21.20 -13.19
CA ALA A 697 17.61 -19.99 -12.56
C ALA A 697 18.01 -19.88 -11.08
N LEU A 698 18.10 -18.65 -10.59
CA LEU A 698 18.35 -18.29 -9.19
C LEU A 698 17.64 -16.97 -8.88
N SER A 699 16.94 -16.91 -7.76
CA SER A 699 16.58 -15.67 -7.07
C SER A 699 17.09 -15.75 -5.65
N ALA A 700 17.82 -14.73 -5.19
CA ALA A 700 18.36 -14.68 -3.84
C ALA A 700 18.18 -13.28 -3.24
N THR A 701 17.56 -13.20 -2.07
CA THR A 701 17.37 -11.94 -1.33
C THR A 701 18.07 -12.04 0.02
N VAL A 702 18.89 -11.05 0.36
CA VAL A 702 19.50 -10.87 1.69
C VAL A 702 19.05 -9.54 2.27
N GLY A 703 18.72 -9.52 3.56
CA GLY A 703 18.22 -8.33 4.25
C GLY A 703 18.72 -8.19 5.69
N TYR A 704 18.98 -6.94 6.06
CA TYR A 704 19.20 -6.48 7.43
C TYR A 704 18.21 -5.36 7.72
N ASP A 705 17.32 -5.52 8.71
CA ASP A 705 16.31 -4.50 9.06
C ASP A 705 16.40 -4.14 10.55
N THR A 706 16.64 -2.85 10.80
CA THR A 706 16.61 -2.21 12.12
C THR A 706 16.08 -0.78 11.98
N ARG A 707 15.75 -0.14 13.12
CA ARG A 707 15.26 1.25 13.15
C ARG A 707 16.20 2.26 12.46
N LEU A 708 17.52 2.07 12.57
CA LEU A 708 18.53 3.04 12.10
C LEU A 708 19.26 2.61 10.81
N LEU A 709 19.25 1.32 10.48
CA LEU A 709 19.92 0.78 9.30
C LEU A 709 19.05 -0.31 8.68
N LYS A 710 18.69 -0.10 7.42
CA LYS A 710 18.02 -1.08 6.56
C LYS A 710 18.88 -1.33 5.34
N ILE A 711 19.14 -2.60 5.04
CA ILE A 711 19.86 -3.03 3.84
C ILE A 711 19.06 -4.17 3.22
N PHE A 712 18.74 -4.07 1.94
CA PHE A 712 18.06 -5.11 1.18
C PHE A 712 18.79 -5.34 -0.14
N GLN A 713 18.98 -6.60 -0.52
CA GLN A 713 19.77 -7.00 -1.67
C GLN A 713 19.05 -8.14 -2.36
N THR A 714 18.48 -7.93 -3.55
CA THR A 714 17.87 -9.01 -4.35
C THR A 714 18.61 -9.22 -5.64
N PHE A 715 19.05 -10.45 -5.89
CA PHE A 715 19.65 -10.92 -7.13
C PHE A 715 18.65 -11.83 -7.85
N TYR A 716 18.58 -11.69 -9.16
CA TYR A 716 17.79 -12.55 -10.03
C TYR A 716 18.61 -12.92 -11.26
N TYR A 717 18.69 -14.22 -11.56
CA TYR A 717 19.43 -14.77 -12.67
C TYR A 717 18.61 -15.86 -13.36
N THR A 718 18.52 -15.80 -14.68
CA THR A 718 18.03 -16.89 -15.53
C THR A 718 18.92 -17.07 -16.75
N ARG A 719 18.98 -18.30 -17.24
CA ARG A 719 19.81 -18.69 -18.37
C ARG A 719 18.94 -19.21 -19.51
N ALA A 720 19.14 -18.68 -20.72
CA ALA A 720 18.76 -19.40 -21.94
C ALA A 720 19.66 -20.64 -22.05
N VAL A 721 19.07 -21.82 -21.92
CA VAL A 721 19.80 -23.09 -21.72
C VAL A 721 20.28 -23.61 -23.06
N SER A 722 21.59 -23.83 -23.20
CA SER A 722 22.13 -24.62 -24.31
C SER A 722 21.81 -26.10 -24.07
N LEU A 723 21.28 -26.78 -25.08
CA LEU A 723 21.07 -28.22 -25.05
C LEU A 723 22.41 -28.96 -25.26
N ILE A 724 22.58 -30.12 -24.63
CA ILE A 724 23.68 -31.04 -24.92
C ILE A 724 23.56 -31.60 -26.35
N PRO A 725 24.65 -32.06 -26.99
CA PRO A 725 24.63 -32.47 -28.40
C PRO A 725 23.53 -33.48 -28.78
N SER A 726 23.24 -34.45 -27.91
CA SER A 726 22.18 -35.47 -28.10
C SER A 726 20.74 -34.94 -28.04
N LEU A 727 20.57 -33.65 -27.75
CA LEU A 727 19.28 -32.94 -27.70
C LEU A 727 19.28 -31.69 -28.60
N ALA A 728 20.36 -31.42 -29.34
CA ALA A 728 20.50 -30.23 -30.18
C ALA A 728 19.44 -30.15 -31.31
N GLN A 729 18.92 -31.29 -31.76
CA GLN A 729 17.82 -31.40 -32.72
C GLN A 729 16.49 -30.81 -32.24
N TYR A 730 16.37 -30.49 -30.93
CA TYR A 730 15.21 -29.84 -30.33
C TYR A 730 15.52 -28.40 -29.87
N ALA A 731 16.62 -27.81 -30.36
CA ALA A 731 16.90 -26.42 -30.08
C ALA A 731 15.98 -25.50 -30.89
N ASP A 732 15.73 -24.31 -30.34
CA ASP A 732 15.13 -23.20 -31.09
C ASP A 732 16.10 -22.63 -32.15
N ALA A 733 15.63 -21.66 -32.93
CA ALA A 733 16.43 -20.98 -33.95
C ALA A 733 17.72 -20.31 -33.42
N ASN A 734 17.86 -20.14 -32.09
CA ASN A 734 19.04 -19.57 -31.43
C ASN A 734 19.96 -20.65 -30.82
N GLY A 735 19.68 -21.94 -31.06
CA GLY A 735 20.44 -23.04 -30.47
C GLY A 735 20.20 -23.21 -28.96
N LYS A 736 19.00 -22.89 -28.46
CA LYS A 736 18.65 -22.94 -27.02
C LYS A 736 17.39 -23.78 -26.77
N GLU A 737 17.15 -24.16 -25.51
CA GLU A 737 15.86 -24.74 -25.13
C GLU A 737 14.75 -23.69 -25.25
N ALA A 738 13.76 -23.97 -26.09
CA ALA A 738 12.63 -23.09 -26.35
C ALA A 738 11.93 -22.61 -25.06
N GLY A 739 11.70 -21.29 -24.97
CA GLY A 739 11.07 -20.65 -23.81
C GLY A 739 12.00 -20.35 -22.63
N THR A 740 13.28 -20.76 -22.68
CA THR A 740 14.28 -20.33 -21.69
C THR A 740 14.89 -18.97 -22.07
N LEU A 741 14.87 -18.01 -21.15
CA LEU A 741 15.33 -16.63 -21.41
C LEU A 741 16.47 -16.25 -20.47
N ARG A 742 17.36 -15.37 -20.95
CA ARG A 742 18.41 -14.77 -20.13
C ARG A 742 17.84 -13.61 -19.32
N GLY A 743 18.24 -13.53 -18.06
CA GLY A 743 17.93 -12.44 -17.15
C GLY A 743 19.04 -12.34 -16.13
N SER A 744 19.44 -11.12 -15.78
CA SER A 744 20.53 -10.89 -14.83
C SER A 744 20.32 -9.55 -14.16
N GLN A 745 19.54 -9.55 -13.07
CA GLN A 745 19.09 -8.35 -12.39
C GLN A 745 19.60 -8.29 -10.96
N TRP A 746 19.82 -7.07 -10.46
CA TRP A 746 20.25 -6.82 -9.09
C TRP A 746 19.57 -5.55 -8.56
N SER A 747 18.91 -5.67 -7.41
CA SER A 747 18.29 -4.54 -6.71
C SER A 747 18.91 -4.38 -5.32
N PRO A 748 19.97 -3.55 -5.19
CA PRO A 748 20.48 -3.11 -3.90
C PRO A 748 19.66 -1.93 -3.37
N SER A 749 19.38 -1.95 -2.07
CA SER A 749 18.79 -0.84 -1.33
C SER A 749 19.48 -0.70 0.03
N ILE A 750 19.73 0.53 0.44
CA ILE A 750 20.23 0.89 1.77
C ILE A 750 19.53 2.16 2.26
N PHE A 751 19.13 2.17 3.53
CA PHE A 751 18.54 3.32 4.19
C PHE A 751 19.15 3.45 5.60
N ILE A 752 19.50 4.67 5.98
CA ILE A 752 20.22 5.03 7.21
C ILE A 752 19.48 6.18 7.88
N GLY A 753 19.40 6.13 9.21
CA GLY A 753 18.77 7.16 10.04
C GLY A 753 17.28 6.93 10.28
N ASP A 754 16.69 7.79 11.12
CA ASP A 754 15.29 7.71 11.53
C ASP A 754 14.49 8.80 10.82
N ARG A 755 13.40 8.42 10.14
CA ARG A 755 12.51 9.38 9.46
C ARG A 755 11.80 10.34 10.43
N SER A 756 11.78 10.04 11.73
CA SER A 756 11.21 10.89 12.78
C SER A 756 12.22 11.83 13.44
N ARG A 757 13.54 11.62 13.28
CA ARG A 757 14.54 12.46 13.99
C ARG A 757 15.91 12.48 13.32
N GLY A 758 16.44 13.69 13.13
CA GLY A 758 17.80 13.94 12.63
C GLY A 758 17.95 13.72 11.13
N LEU A 759 19.19 13.59 10.67
CA LEU A 759 19.52 13.29 9.29
C LEU A 759 19.17 11.82 8.97
N TYR A 760 18.46 11.60 7.88
CA TYR A 760 18.22 10.29 7.30
C TYR A 760 18.41 10.33 5.78
N GLY A 761 18.63 9.16 5.19
CA GLY A 761 18.77 9.05 3.75
C GLY A 761 18.95 7.61 3.31
N GLY A 762 18.89 7.41 2.00
CA GLY A 762 19.07 6.09 1.44
C GLY A 762 19.13 6.11 -0.08
N THR A 763 19.50 4.97 -0.63
CA THR A 763 19.41 4.73 -2.07
C THR A 763 18.81 3.37 -2.35
N SER A 764 18.04 3.28 -3.42
CA SER A 764 17.57 2.03 -3.99
C SER A 764 17.91 2.05 -5.48
N LEU A 765 18.68 1.07 -5.94
CA LEU A 765 19.04 0.94 -7.35
C LEU A 765 18.39 -0.33 -7.91
N PHE A 766 18.22 -0.36 -9.22
CA PHE A 766 17.81 -1.54 -9.96
C PHE A 766 18.63 -1.64 -11.23
N PHE A 767 19.39 -2.73 -11.34
CA PHE A 767 20.24 -3.03 -12.48
C PHE A 767 19.68 -4.21 -13.27
N ASP A 768 19.72 -4.12 -14.59
CA ASP A 768 19.58 -5.22 -15.52
C ASP A 768 20.83 -5.30 -16.41
N PHE A 769 21.65 -6.32 -16.16
CA PHE A 769 22.90 -6.56 -16.89
C PHE A 769 22.68 -7.24 -18.25
N GLN A 770 21.47 -7.74 -18.55
CA GLN A 770 21.13 -8.28 -19.86
C GLN A 770 20.93 -7.15 -20.87
N ASN A 771 20.30 -6.03 -20.48
CA ASN A 771 20.16 -4.84 -21.33
C ASN A 771 21.52 -4.30 -21.81
N ARG A 772 22.55 -4.28 -20.94
CA ARG A 772 23.92 -3.89 -21.33
C ARG A 772 24.51 -4.80 -22.41
N ARG A 773 24.14 -6.09 -22.43
CA ARG A 773 24.63 -7.06 -23.42
C ARG A 773 23.89 -6.97 -24.75
N GLU A 774 22.58 -6.78 -24.73
CA GLU A 774 21.74 -6.75 -25.93
C GLU A 774 21.75 -5.38 -26.63
N THR A 775 21.56 -4.30 -25.85
CA THR A 775 21.35 -2.94 -26.40
C THR A 775 22.54 -2.01 -26.21
N LYS A 776 23.64 -2.50 -25.61
CA LYS A 776 24.85 -1.71 -25.24
C LYS A 776 24.58 -0.49 -24.33
N THR A 777 23.40 -0.40 -23.71
CA THR A 777 23.05 0.70 -22.79
C THR A 777 23.63 0.52 -21.39
N SER A 778 23.49 1.54 -20.54
CA SER A 778 23.70 1.39 -19.09
C SER A 778 22.84 0.25 -18.53
N PRO A 779 23.36 -0.58 -17.60
CA PRO A 779 22.56 -1.58 -16.91
C PRO A 779 21.65 -0.96 -15.85
N LEU A 780 21.82 0.30 -15.45
CA LEU A 780 20.97 0.95 -14.46
C LEU A 780 19.57 1.24 -15.04
N ILE A 781 18.57 0.52 -14.55
CA ILE A 781 17.15 0.62 -14.95
C ILE A 781 16.41 1.61 -14.07
N SER A 782 16.73 1.70 -12.77
CA SER A 782 16.26 2.79 -11.94
C SER A 782 17.20 3.09 -10.78
N SER A 783 17.15 4.33 -10.31
CA SER A 783 17.79 4.78 -9.08
C SER A 783 16.88 5.73 -8.33
N LEU A 784 16.75 5.50 -7.04
CA LEU A 784 16.18 6.42 -6.06
C LEU A 784 17.29 6.84 -5.11
N PHE A 785 17.43 8.13 -4.89
CA PHE A 785 18.25 8.71 -3.83
C PHE A 785 17.31 9.56 -2.96
N THR A 786 17.33 9.32 -1.66
CA THR A 786 16.58 10.08 -0.65
C THR A 786 17.57 10.70 0.31
N ILE A 787 17.42 11.99 0.58
CA ILE A 787 18.07 12.66 1.70
C ILE A 787 17.01 13.50 2.42
N GLY A 788 17.01 13.47 3.74
CA GLY A 788 16.06 14.24 4.54
C GLY A 788 16.58 14.53 5.94
N TYR A 789 15.94 15.50 6.58
CA TYR A 789 16.23 15.89 7.94
C TYR A 789 14.91 16.10 8.68
N ALA A 790 14.73 15.41 9.81
CA ALA A 790 13.60 15.59 10.71
C ALA A 790 14.03 16.40 11.94
N TYR A 791 13.44 17.59 12.09
CA TYR A 791 13.44 18.39 13.30
C TYR A 791 12.19 18.07 14.13
N ASP A 792 12.20 18.47 15.40
CA ASP A 792 11.08 18.19 16.31
C ASP A 792 9.77 18.91 15.89
N CYS A 793 9.85 20.01 15.11
CA CYS A 793 8.69 20.76 14.59
C CYS A 793 8.39 20.56 13.09
N CYS A 794 9.27 19.93 12.31
CA CYS A 794 9.08 19.73 10.86
C CYS A 794 10.09 18.73 10.27
N SER A 795 9.78 18.10 9.12
CA SER A 795 10.77 17.32 8.36
C SER A 795 10.87 17.76 6.90
N LEU A 796 12.09 17.74 6.37
CA LEU A 796 12.41 18.03 4.98
C LEU A 796 12.90 16.74 4.31
N ALA A 797 12.50 16.48 3.07
CA ALA A 797 13.18 15.49 2.23
C ALA A 797 13.25 15.92 0.76
N LEU A 798 14.30 15.43 0.11
CA LEU A 798 14.52 15.54 -1.31
C LEU A 798 14.74 14.12 -1.85
N GLN A 799 13.99 13.78 -2.89
CA GLN A 799 14.13 12.53 -3.62
C GLN A 799 14.51 12.82 -5.07
N TYR A 800 15.62 12.25 -5.50
CA TYR A 800 15.98 12.17 -6.92
C TYR A 800 15.72 10.75 -7.42
N TYR A 801 14.79 10.62 -8.36
CA TYR A 801 14.36 9.35 -8.91
C TYR A 801 14.58 9.33 -10.42
N THR A 802 15.35 8.36 -10.92
CA THR A 802 15.53 8.15 -12.37
C THR A 802 15.12 6.74 -12.73
N PHE A 803 14.56 6.57 -13.92
CA PHE A 803 14.32 5.24 -14.48
C PHE A 803 14.38 5.23 -16.01
N ASN A 804 14.67 4.05 -16.55
CA ASN A 804 14.74 3.74 -17.97
C ASN A 804 14.25 2.30 -18.20
N VAL A 805 12.92 2.14 -18.30
CA VAL A 805 12.25 0.83 -18.38
C VAL A 805 11.88 0.43 -19.82
N GLY A 806 12.63 0.92 -20.80
CA GLY A 806 12.34 0.76 -22.24
C GLY A 806 11.16 1.62 -22.70
N ALA A 807 9.96 1.36 -22.19
CA ALA A 807 8.74 2.12 -22.50
C ALA A 807 8.82 3.61 -22.10
N ARG A 808 9.59 3.92 -21.04
CA ARG A 808 9.80 5.29 -20.56
C ARG A 808 11.17 5.44 -19.92
N ARG A 809 11.84 6.53 -20.29
CA ARG A 809 13.00 7.09 -19.58
C ARG A 809 12.63 8.43 -18.98
N GLU A 810 12.89 8.62 -17.70
CA GLU A 810 12.54 9.83 -16.98
C GLU A 810 13.48 10.07 -15.79
N ASN A 811 13.78 11.34 -15.55
CA ASN A 811 14.36 11.83 -14.31
C ASN A 811 13.30 12.68 -13.62
N ARG A 812 13.09 12.47 -12.32
CA ARG A 812 12.09 13.12 -11.49
C ARG A 812 12.74 13.65 -10.22
N LEU A 813 12.56 14.94 -9.96
CA LEU A 813 12.90 15.53 -8.67
C LEU A 813 11.61 15.70 -7.86
N VAL A 814 11.58 15.10 -6.68
CA VAL A 814 10.49 15.19 -5.70
C VAL A 814 11.03 15.88 -4.48
N PHE A 815 10.29 16.87 -4.00
CA PHE A 815 10.51 17.52 -2.72
C PHE A 815 9.31 17.24 -1.83
N SER A 816 9.57 17.04 -0.54
CA SER A 816 8.55 16.83 0.47
C SER A 816 8.92 17.58 1.75
N PHE A 817 7.94 18.25 2.34
CA PHE A 817 8.09 19.01 3.57
C PHE A 817 6.90 18.80 4.50
N LYS A 818 7.14 18.32 5.72
CA LYS A 818 6.13 18.05 6.74
C LYS A 818 6.21 19.09 7.84
N LEU A 819 5.06 19.63 8.20
CA LEU A 819 4.87 20.46 9.40
C LEU A 819 4.17 19.62 10.46
N ASN A 820 4.80 19.43 11.61
CA ASN A 820 4.18 18.74 12.73
C ASN A 820 3.01 19.60 13.25
N GLY A 821 1.90 18.97 13.64
CA GLY A 821 0.64 19.64 13.98
C GLY A 821 -0.21 20.09 12.78
N ILE A 822 0.28 20.07 11.53
CA ILE A 822 -0.47 20.56 10.35
C ILE A 822 -0.53 19.56 9.18
N GLY A 823 0.59 18.92 8.81
CA GLY A 823 0.65 17.90 7.75
C GLY A 823 1.75 18.14 6.70
N ALA A 824 1.74 17.35 5.62
CA ALA A 824 2.78 17.32 4.60
C ALA A 824 2.40 18.06 3.29
N PHE A 825 3.43 18.65 2.67
CA PHE A 825 3.47 19.28 1.36
C PHE A 825 4.42 18.49 0.44
N GLY A 826 4.14 18.40 -0.85
CA GLY A 826 4.99 17.70 -1.82
C GLY A 826 4.38 16.39 -2.34
N THR A 827 5.18 15.59 -3.06
CA THR A 827 4.72 14.41 -3.82
C THR A 827 5.09 13.05 -3.20
N GLU A 828 5.61 13.02 -1.95
CA GLU A 828 5.89 11.78 -1.20
C GLU A 828 5.13 11.78 0.14
N GLN A 829 4.39 10.71 0.44
CA GLN A 829 3.79 10.46 1.75
C GLN A 829 4.86 10.14 2.81
N PHE A 830 4.95 10.94 3.87
CA PHE A 830 5.90 10.80 4.98
C PHE A 830 5.42 9.78 6.01
N GLY A 831 5.05 8.57 5.58
CA GLY A 831 4.42 7.65 6.53
C GLY A 831 4.15 6.22 6.09
N GLN A 832 4.35 5.85 4.81
CA GLN A 832 4.41 4.43 4.45
C GLN A 832 5.75 3.85 4.89
N GLY A 833 5.89 3.64 6.19
CA GLY A 833 6.76 2.58 6.67
C GLY A 833 6.21 1.27 6.13
N LEU A 834 7.04 0.51 5.42
CA LEU A 834 6.78 -0.91 5.21
C LEU A 834 6.72 -1.56 6.59
N ARG A 835 5.49 -1.85 7.06
CA ARG A 835 5.18 -2.75 8.17
C ARG A 835 4.70 -4.08 7.59
#